data_AF-D8EW74-F1
#
_entry.id   AF-D8EW74-F1
#
_cell.length_a   1.000
_cell.length_b   1.000
_cell.length_c   1.000
_cell.angle_alpha   90.00
_cell.angle_beta   90.00
_cell.angle_gamma   90.00
#
_symmetry.space_group_name_H-M   'P 1'
#
loop_
_entity.id
_entity.type
_entity.pdbx_description
1 polymer ?
#
loop_
_entity_poly.entity_id
_entity_poly.type
_entity_poly.pdbx_seq_one_letter_code
_entity_poly.pdbx_strand_id
1 'polypeptide(L)'
;MGNNELKIFLRCAFLVYMYLLKLVFENSAHSGDGCFNFRKKRNSRTIAKWTCVGNEKAGRELLMLITIGLGGEKYLNALPVSVALLRDRHRPLRVAYVLARHYPLDIQNRSIPVLGSGVEVDAAGRIVALRAKDLSFVSSHVPVKKLNIGKQLSAYFFLAYGGGYRPGPEGEDFSFTDPLFRRTRFHSLLIPDAPLTHPGDFIARLRYKGIRWGRTPSKYVLNTLCTQISRKLRINIDSWLDPNPNDGWDALRPWQQRALLPILDIARHMMDAFPKCATPLEMPGVVLMDQPETFCTRRRLKEYLTLLDTLFPQIQFILSMDTAFVKCLPTSFWKKRLFLPDEGKPPAAVKPVRLPKDTVLLIDVDGRLPNLALMKLSAHYRSKGHSVWLGKRDCFLKGPDRVYASTLFYSPRSERRNHRLRSYYGEKLTVGGTGEDVSSRLPEEVEDLPPDYQLYPELGDRAIGFITRGCPFACPFCVVPRKEGEPRQVCDLDTLLEGGRRNKLILLDDNILSHPDADRFLQGMIEQGIMVNFTQTLDLRLINRERAELLRKLKCSNTRFTRSNFHFSLNHNRNLDLMARKYRLFNFKARDNVEFVCMYGCDTTLEEDVDRFAFLRSLPGAYVFMQKYLPIRGGPPADTVDFLGADPDRWIDQLVGIVFTQNMKSMENYYRWVSRRYALAYGKLHTGLVDTIFRYNNRDKKGEYIASLAGTKKTQF
;
A
#
# COMPACT_ATOMS: atom_id res chain seq x y z
N MET A 1 -27.54 11.44 -27.08
CA MET A 1 -26.89 10.35 -27.86
C MET A 1 -25.60 10.92 -28.42
N GLY A 2 -24.38 10.49 -28.08
CA GLY A 2 -23.91 9.37 -27.29
C GLY A 2 -22.44 9.59 -26.89
N ASN A 3 -21.84 8.56 -26.29
CA ASN A 3 -20.45 8.45 -25.84
C ASN A 3 -20.03 9.26 -24.61
N ASN A 4 -20.62 8.92 -23.46
CA ASN A 4 -20.00 9.21 -22.15
C ASN A 4 -20.04 8.05 -21.13
N GLU A 5 -20.31 6.81 -21.57
CA GLU A 5 -20.44 5.65 -20.65
C GLU A 5 -19.21 4.74 -20.54
N LEU A 6 -18.06 5.08 -21.14
CA LEU A 6 -16.86 4.22 -21.10
C LEU A 6 -15.66 4.85 -20.38
N LYS A 7 -15.87 5.52 -19.23
CA LYS A 7 -14.76 6.02 -18.38
C LYS A 7 -14.99 5.88 -16.86
N ILE A 8 -15.71 4.83 -16.42
CA ILE A 8 -15.80 4.43 -15.00
C ILE A 8 -14.83 3.28 -14.64
N PHE A 9 -13.91 2.90 -15.55
CA PHE A 9 -12.76 2.05 -15.21
C PHE A 9 -11.52 2.91 -14.89
N LEU A 10 -11.55 3.62 -13.76
CA LEU A 10 -10.44 4.46 -13.29
C LEU A 10 -9.92 3.99 -11.92
N ARG A 11 -8.59 3.91 -11.82
CA ARG A 11 -7.76 3.85 -10.61
C ARG A 11 -7.61 2.50 -9.90
N CYS A 12 -7.07 1.53 -10.62
CA CYS A 12 -6.39 0.38 -10.04
C CYS A 12 -4.87 0.57 -10.13
N ALA A 13 -4.34 1.49 -9.32
CA ALA A 13 -2.91 1.76 -9.26
C ALA A 13 -2.16 0.55 -8.69
N PHE A 14 -1.15 0.07 -9.42
CA PHE A 14 -0.19 -0.99 -9.05
C PHE A 14 -0.71 -2.43 -9.03
N LEU A 15 -1.12 -2.98 -10.17
CA LEU A 15 -1.47 -4.39 -10.29
C LEU A 15 -0.61 -5.08 -11.35
N VAL A 16 0.08 -6.17 -10.96
CA VAL A 16 0.94 -6.95 -11.85
C VAL A 16 0.36 -8.35 -11.99
N TYR A 17 -0.40 -8.59 -13.06
CA TYR A 17 -0.92 -9.92 -13.39
C TYR A 17 -0.01 -10.64 -14.39
N MET A 18 -0.25 -11.93 -14.64
CA MET A 18 0.56 -12.68 -15.59
C MET A 18 -0.16 -13.74 -16.41
N TYR A 19 0.41 -14.02 -17.58
CA TYR A 19 0.25 -15.27 -18.31
C TYR A 19 1.60 -15.98 -18.46
N LEU A 20 1.59 -17.31 -18.39
CA LEU A 20 2.76 -18.16 -18.60
C LEU A 20 2.96 -18.40 -20.09
N LEU A 21 4.07 -17.89 -20.65
CA LEU A 21 4.39 -17.99 -22.08
C LEU A 21 5.25 -19.21 -22.41
N LYS A 22 6.21 -19.54 -21.52
CA LYS A 22 7.17 -20.63 -21.70
C LYS A 22 7.59 -21.17 -20.34
N LEU A 23 7.78 -22.48 -20.26
CA LEU A 23 8.46 -23.19 -19.18
C LEU A 23 9.70 -23.88 -19.75
N VAL A 24 10.80 -23.87 -19.02
CA VAL A 24 12.03 -24.61 -19.31
C VAL A 24 12.46 -25.31 -18.04
N PHE A 25 12.85 -26.57 -18.14
CA PHE A 25 13.23 -27.37 -16.99
C PHE A 25 14.38 -28.32 -17.33
N GLU A 26 15.21 -28.59 -16.34
CA GLU A 26 16.33 -29.52 -16.42
C GLU A 26 16.26 -30.46 -15.22
N ASN A 27 16.62 -31.73 -15.43
CA ASN A 27 16.68 -32.78 -14.42
C ASN A 27 15.31 -33.17 -13.82
N SER A 28 14.22 -33.08 -14.62
CA SER A 28 12.90 -33.58 -14.20
C SER A 28 12.80 -35.09 -14.37
N ALA A 29 12.14 -35.77 -13.43
CA ALA A 29 12.11 -37.23 -13.32
C ALA A 29 11.45 -37.93 -14.52
N HIS A 30 10.30 -37.44 -14.98
CA HIS A 30 9.55 -38.04 -16.09
C HIS A 30 9.77 -37.32 -17.42
N SER A 31 9.97 -36.01 -17.39
CA SER A 31 10.07 -35.17 -18.59
C SER A 31 11.52 -34.87 -19.01
N GLY A 32 12.51 -35.29 -18.21
CA GLY A 32 13.93 -35.08 -18.48
C GLY A 32 14.32 -33.60 -18.54
N ASP A 33 15.10 -33.24 -19.55
CA ASP A 33 15.46 -31.85 -19.87
C ASP A 33 14.57 -31.40 -21.03
N GLY A 34 13.92 -30.24 -20.92
CA GLY A 34 12.94 -29.85 -21.92
C GLY A 34 12.35 -28.46 -21.76
N CYS A 35 11.44 -28.12 -22.68
CA CYS A 35 10.67 -26.89 -22.59
C CYS A 35 9.24 -27.08 -23.09
N PHE A 36 8.32 -26.29 -22.54
CA PHE A 36 6.93 -26.22 -22.98
C PHE A 36 6.59 -24.80 -23.40
N ASN A 37 6.17 -24.63 -24.65
CA ASN A 37 5.83 -23.32 -25.23
C ASN A 37 4.31 -23.12 -25.27
N PHE A 38 3.78 -22.32 -24.36
CA PHE A 38 2.37 -21.93 -24.36
C PHE A 38 2.08 -20.86 -25.43
N ARG A 39 3.06 -20.00 -25.72
CA ARG A 39 3.02 -19.04 -26.83
C ARG A 39 3.70 -19.62 -28.06
N LYS A 40 2.91 -20.14 -29.02
CA LYS A 40 3.42 -20.82 -30.23
C LYS A 40 4.27 -19.93 -31.16
N LYS A 41 3.93 -18.64 -31.29
CA LYS A 41 4.67 -17.67 -32.13
C LYS A 41 5.15 -16.50 -31.28
N ARG A 42 6.44 -16.13 -31.39
CA ARG A 42 7.05 -15.03 -30.62
C ARG A 42 6.30 -13.71 -30.74
N ASN A 43 5.75 -13.39 -31.90
CA ASN A 43 5.04 -12.13 -32.17
C ASN A 43 3.52 -12.24 -32.00
N SER A 44 3.01 -13.37 -31.49
CA SER A 44 1.57 -13.50 -31.27
C SER A 44 1.14 -12.56 -30.14
N ARG A 45 0.12 -11.74 -30.41
CA ARG A 45 -0.56 -10.92 -29.40
C ARG A 45 -1.55 -11.70 -28.55
N THR A 46 -1.62 -13.01 -28.72
CA THR A 46 -2.56 -13.84 -27.97
C THR A 46 -1.91 -15.13 -27.48
N ILE A 47 -2.53 -15.75 -26.48
CA ILE A 47 -2.17 -17.06 -25.93
C ILE A 47 -3.40 -17.95 -25.83
N ALA A 48 -3.21 -19.28 -25.82
CA ALA A 48 -4.31 -20.21 -25.60
C ALA A 48 -4.92 -19.99 -24.22
N LYS A 49 -6.26 -19.87 -24.16
CA LYS A 49 -6.97 -19.83 -22.88
C LYS A 49 -6.91 -21.19 -22.19
N TRP A 50 -7.08 -22.26 -22.95
CA TRP A 50 -7.12 -23.64 -22.47
C TRP A 50 -5.98 -24.44 -23.10
N THR A 51 -5.14 -25.04 -22.27
CA THR A 51 -4.04 -25.93 -22.69
C THR A 51 -4.19 -27.28 -22.00
N CYS A 52 -4.19 -28.38 -22.76
CA CYS A 52 -4.18 -29.74 -22.21
C CYS A 52 -2.79 -30.34 -22.40
N VAL A 53 -2.20 -30.89 -21.34
CA VAL A 53 -0.82 -31.43 -21.32
C VAL A 53 -0.77 -32.97 -21.22
N GLY A 54 -1.92 -33.65 -21.36
CA GLY A 54 -2.04 -35.11 -21.24
C GLY A 54 -2.17 -35.59 -19.79
N ASN A 55 -2.59 -36.85 -19.58
CA ASN A 55 -2.83 -37.47 -18.27
C ASN A 55 -1.72 -38.43 -17.80
N GLU A 56 -0.61 -38.46 -18.54
CA GLU A 56 0.53 -39.30 -18.16
C GLU A 56 1.26 -38.70 -16.97
N LYS A 57 2.15 -39.48 -16.32
CA LYS A 57 2.99 -39.00 -15.22
C LYS A 57 3.73 -37.70 -15.58
N ALA A 58 4.13 -37.54 -16.84
CA ALA A 58 4.73 -36.32 -17.38
C ALA A 58 3.79 -35.09 -17.37
N GLY A 59 2.49 -35.28 -17.60
CA GLY A 59 1.50 -34.20 -17.58
C GLY A 59 1.30 -33.62 -16.18
N ARG A 60 1.14 -34.48 -15.17
CA ARG A 60 1.09 -34.07 -13.76
C ARG A 60 2.40 -33.44 -13.30
N GLU A 61 3.54 -34.05 -13.66
CA GLU A 61 4.86 -33.49 -13.37
C GLU A 61 5.01 -32.07 -13.94
N LEU A 62 4.55 -31.82 -15.17
CA LEU A 62 4.59 -30.50 -15.77
C LEU A 62 3.81 -29.47 -14.96
N LEU A 63 2.63 -29.80 -14.42
CA LEU A 63 1.88 -28.91 -13.52
C LEU A 63 2.65 -28.64 -12.21
N MET A 64 3.33 -29.65 -11.67
CA MET A 64 4.17 -29.49 -10.48
C MET A 64 5.37 -28.60 -10.75
N LEU A 65 6.03 -28.73 -11.91
CA LEU A 65 7.13 -27.86 -12.33
C LEU A 65 6.67 -26.39 -12.44
N ILE A 66 5.50 -26.13 -13.05
CA ILE A 66 4.93 -24.78 -13.10
C ILE A 66 4.70 -24.25 -11.68
N THR A 67 4.19 -25.08 -10.77
CA THR A 67 3.95 -24.71 -9.37
C THR A 67 5.24 -24.35 -8.64
N ILE A 68 6.31 -25.13 -8.83
CA ILE A 68 7.64 -24.84 -8.28
C ILE A 68 8.19 -23.52 -8.81
N GLY A 69 8.00 -23.24 -10.10
CA GLY A 69 8.40 -21.97 -10.68
C GLY A 69 7.64 -20.77 -10.11
N LEU A 70 6.32 -20.88 -9.96
CA LEU A 70 5.44 -19.73 -9.67
C LEU A 70 5.05 -19.57 -8.19
N GLY A 71 5.27 -20.58 -7.34
CA GLY A 71 4.86 -20.56 -5.93
C GLY A 71 5.71 -19.65 -5.03
N GLY A 72 6.95 -19.34 -5.43
CA GLY A 72 7.88 -18.47 -4.71
C GLY A 72 8.55 -19.13 -3.50
N GLU A 73 9.85 -18.88 -3.35
CA GLU A 73 10.75 -19.54 -2.36
C GLU A 73 10.16 -19.55 -0.94
N LYS A 74 9.67 -18.42 -0.45
CA LYS A 74 9.10 -18.29 0.90
C LYS A 74 7.97 -19.28 1.17
N TYR A 75 7.09 -19.49 0.21
CA TYR A 75 5.88 -20.28 0.38
C TYR A 75 6.09 -21.76 0.04
N LEU A 76 6.90 -22.03 -0.99
CA LEU A 76 7.21 -23.40 -1.40
C LEU A 76 8.10 -24.12 -0.38
N ASN A 77 9.09 -23.44 0.22
CA ASN A 77 9.93 -24.02 1.27
C ASN A 77 9.17 -24.32 2.59
N ALA A 78 7.90 -23.90 2.69
CA ALA A 78 7.01 -24.25 3.80
C ALA A 78 6.12 -25.47 3.49
N LEU A 79 6.28 -26.08 2.32
CA LEU A 79 5.58 -27.30 1.91
C LEU A 79 6.60 -28.42 1.67
N PRO A 80 6.21 -29.69 1.85
CA PRO A 80 7.03 -30.83 1.45
C PRO A 80 7.06 -30.92 -0.08
N VAL A 81 8.10 -30.38 -0.70
CA VAL A 81 8.35 -30.57 -2.14
C VAL A 81 9.11 -31.87 -2.34
N SER A 82 8.51 -32.81 -3.07
CA SER A 82 9.08 -34.15 -3.24
C SER A 82 10.35 -34.14 -4.10
N VAL A 83 11.43 -34.71 -3.55
CA VAL A 83 12.66 -35.02 -4.31
C VAL A 83 12.43 -36.08 -5.40
N ALA A 84 11.28 -36.74 -5.43
CA ALA A 84 10.91 -37.66 -6.52
C ALA A 84 10.72 -36.95 -7.87
N LEU A 85 10.71 -35.61 -7.90
CA LEU A 85 10.73 -34.81 -9.12
C LEU A 85 12.11 -34.73 -9.77
N LEU A 86 13.18 -35.16 -9.08
CA LEU A 86 14.55 -35.19 -9.59
C LEU A 86 14.81 -36.49 -10.35
N ARG A 87 15.30 -36.39 -11.59
CA ARG A 87 15.80 -37.55 -12.34
C ARG A 87 17.12 -38.06 -11.77
N ASP A 88 18.05 -37.15 -11.54
CA ASP A 88 19.36 -37.39 -10.92
C ASP A 88 19.44 -36.62 -9.61
N ARG A 89 19.64 -37.33 -8.49
CA ARG A 89 19.71 -36.74 -7.15
C ARG A 89 20.99 -35.94 -6.91
N HIS A 90 22.02 -36.12 -7.74
CA HIS A 90 23.28 -35.39 -7.64
C HIS A 90 23.29 -34.07 -8.42
N ARG A 91 22.25 -33.84 -9.24
CA ARG A 91 22.06 -32.60 -9.99
C ARG A 91 20.85 -31.84 -9.44
N PRO A 92 20.86 -30.50 -9.43
CA PRO A 92 19.67 -29.75 -9.04
C PRO A 92 18.58 -29.81 -10.12
N LEU A 93 17.31 -29.74 -9.72
CA LEU A 93 16.19 -29.50 -10.64
C LEU A 93 16.10 -28.00 -10.89
N ARG A 94 16.23 -27.60 -12.14
CA ARG A 94 16.08 -26.19 -12.53
C ARG A 94 14.75 -26.00 -13.22
N VAL A 95 14.03 -24.97 -12.83
CA VAL A 95 12.78 -24.57 -13.46
C VAL A 95 12.82 -23.09 -13.75
N ALA A 96 12.74 -22.74 -15.02
CA ALA A 96 12.66 -21.36 -15.45
C ALA A 96 11.46 -21.12 -16.35
N TYR A 97 11.04 -19.87 -16.42
CA TYR A 97 9.78 -19.51 -17.06
C TYR A 97 9.83 -18.10 -17.63
N VAL A 98 8.99 -17.90 -18.65
CA VAL A 98 8.77 -16.60 -19.31
C VAL A 98 7.32 -16.20 -19.09
N LEU A 99 7.11 -15.00 -18.57
CA LEU A 99 5.80 -14.47 -18.22
C LEU A 99 5.50 -13.20 -19.02
N ALA A 100 4.26 -13.06 -19.48
CA ALA A 100 3.72 -11.76 -19.89
C ALA A 100 3.10 -11.08 -18.67
N ARG A 101 3.48 -9.84 -18.39
CA ARG A 101 3.01 -9.04 -17.25
C ARG A 101 2.00 -8.02 -17.72
N HIS A 102 0.81 -8.04 -17.14
CA HIS A 102 -0.17 -6.98 -17.32
C HIS A 102 0.20 -5.83 -16.37
N TYR A 103 0.66 -4.71 -16.91
CA TYR A 103 0.83 -3.47 -16.14
C TYR A 103 -0.52 -2.81 -15.90
N PRO A 104 -0.70 -2.09 -14.79
CA PRO A 104 -1.84 -1.18 -14.71
C PRO A 104 -1.64 -0.07 -15.76
N LEU A 105 -2.72 0.32 -16.43
CA LEU A 105 -2.74 1.33 -17.50
C LEU A 105 -2.11 2.68 -17.08
N ASP A 106 -1.97 2.94 -15.78
CA ASP A 106 -1.48 4.20 -15.20
C ASP A 106 0.03 4.26 -14.88
N ILE A 107 0.83 3.21 -15.11
CA ILE A 107 2.29 3.27 -14.87
C ILE A 107 3.02 3.56 -16.20
N GLN A 108 3.51 4.80 -16.34
CA GLN A 108 4.24 5.32 -17.50
C GLN A 108 5.57 4.59 -17.84
N ASN A 109 6.06 3.67 -17.00
CA ASN A 109 7.23 2.86 -17.32
C ASN A 109 6.84 1.63 -18.15
N ARG A 110 6.73 1.84 -19.47
CA ARG A 110 6.57 0.81 -20.51
C ARG A 110 7.83 -0.07 -20.64
N SER A 111 8.26 -0.75 -19.57
CA SER A 111 9.27 -1.81 -19.71
C SER A 111 8.67 -3.04 -20.40
N ILE A 112 9.51 -3.81 -21.08
CA ILE A 112 9.14 -5.03 -21.83
C ILE A 112 8.14 -5.86 -20.99
N PRO A 113 6.93 -6.14 -21.51
CA PRO A 113 5.90 -6.87 -20.76
C PRO A 113 6.31 -8.32 -20.50
N VAL A 114 7.33 -8.81 -21.18
CA VAL A 114 7.84 -10.18 -21.05
C VAL A 114 9.04 -10.21 -20.10
N LEU A 115 9.00 -11.10 -19.10
CA LEU A 115 10.05 -11.27 -18.10
C LEU A 115 10.41 -12.75 -17.94
N GLY A 116 11.70 -13.05 -17.85
CA GLY A 116 12.25 -14.34 -17.48
C GLY A 116 12.61 -14.42 -16.00
N SER A 117 12.37 -15.56 -15.38
CA SER A 117 12.83 -15.88 -14.02
C SER A 117 12.93 -17.40 -13.85
N GLY A 118 13.41 -17.85 -12.71
CA GLY A 118 13.46 -19.27 -12.40
C GLY A 118 13.95 -19.56 -11.00
N VAL A 119 13.87 -20.84 -10.66
CA VAL A 119 14.25 -21.40 -9.37
C VAL A 119 15.04 -22.68 -9.58
N GLU A 120 15.82 -23.03 -8.57
CA GLU A 120 16.53 -24.29 -8.45
C GLU A 120 16.02 -25.02 -7.20
N VAL A 121 15.83 -26.33 -7.32
CA VAL A 121 15.57 -27.24 -6.21
C VAL A 121 16.86 -28.01 -5.95
N ASP A 122 17.43 -27.84 -4.77
CA ASP A 122 18.64 -28.55 -4.37
C ASP A 122 18.37 -30.02 -4.00
N ALA A 123 19.43 -30.80 -3.77
CA ALA A 123 19.31 -32.21 -3.38
C ALA A 123 18.57 -32.43 -2.05
N ALA A 124 18.44 -31.38 -1.22
CA ALA A 124 17.68 -31.39 0.03
C ALA A 124 16.22 -30.93 -0.16
N GLY A 125 15.77 -30.68 -1.39
CA GLY A 125 14.41 -30.23 -1.71
C GLY A 125 14.17 -28.74 -1.43
N ARG A 126 15.21 -27.95 -1.14
CA ARG A 126 15.06 -26.51 -0.89
C ARG A 126 15.03 -25.75 -2.20
N ILE A 127 14.17 -24.75 -2.25
CA ILE A 127 13.93 -23.93 -3.43
C ILE A 127 14.59 -22.57 -3.27
N VAL A 128 15.42 -22.22 -4.25
CA VAL A 128 16.19 -20.97 -4.29
C VAL A 128 16.02 -20.30 -5.65
N ALA A 129 15.92 -18.97 -5.70
CA ALA A 129 15.84 -18.25 -6.96
C ALA A 129 17.15 -18.35 -7.75
N LEU A 130 17.04 -18.65 -9.05
CA LEU A 130 18.18 -18.64 -9.97
C LEU A 130 18.73 -17.22 -10.14
N ARG A 131 20.05 -17.07 -10.21
CA ARG A 131 20.70 -15.79 -10.50
C ARG A 131 20.61 -15.52 -12.00
N ALA A 132 20.73 -14.24 -12.40
CA ALA A 132 20.62 -13.85 -13.80
C ALA A 132 21.60 -14.59 -14.74
N LYS A 133 22.82 -14.86 -14.26
CA LYS A 133 23.84 -15.63 -14.99
C LYS A 133 23.45 -17.08 -15.26
N ASP A 134 22.63 -17.66 -14.38
CA ASP A 134 22.22 -19.07 -14.44
C ASP A 134 20.91 -19.24 -15.23
N LEU A 135 20.32 -18.15 -15.74
CA LEU A 135 19.08 -18.13 -16.52
C LEU A 135 19.32 -17.98 -18.03
N SER A 136 20.56 -18.21 -18.48
CA SER A 136 20.97 -18.17 -19.88
C SER A 136 20.15 -19.11 -20.78
N PHE A 137 19.60 -20.20 -20.22
CA PHE A 137 18.80 -21.20 -20.92
C PHE A 137 17.33 -20.79 -21.22
N VAL A 138 16.84 -19.68 -20.66
CA VAL A 138 15.45 -19.23 -20.86
C VAL A 138 15.25 -18.62 -22.25
N SER A 139 16.12 -17.68 -22.61
CA SER A 139 16.34 -17.05 -23.93
C SER A 139 17.22 -15.80 -23.75
N SER A 140 18.25 -15.61 -24.56
CA SER A 140 19.16 -14.44 -24.48
C SER A 140 18.49 -13.07 -24.69
N HIS A 141 17.26 -13.04 -25.24
CA HIS A 141 16.55 -11.80 -25.62
C HIS A 141 15.47 -11.38 -24.61
N VAL A 142 15.25 -12.15 -23.54
CA VAL A 142 14.22 -11.87 -22.53
C VAL A 142 14.90 -11.27 -21.29
N PRO A 143 14.47 -10.09 -20.80
CA PRO A 143 15.00 -9.54 -19.56
C PRO A 143 14.77 -10.49 -18.39
N VAL A 144 15.81 -10.74 -17.60
CA VAL A 144 15.77 -11.67 -16.47
C VAL A 144 15.73 -10.92 -15.14
N LYS A 145 14.83 -11.32 -14.23
CA LYS A 145 14.74 -10.75 -12.88
C LYS A 145 14.14 -11.74 -11.89
N LYS A 146 14.60 -11.68 -10.64
CA LYS A 146 13.91 -12.34 -9.52
C LYS A 146 12.48 -11.79 -9.37
N LEU A 147 11.49 -12.68 -9.27
CA LEU A 147 10.11 -12.27 -9.03
C LEU A 147 9.92 -11.86 -7.57
N ASN A 148 9.24 -10.73 -7.35
CA ASN A 148 8.85 -10.28 -6.01
C ASN A 148 7.52 -10.93 -5.57
N ILE A 149 7.45 -12.27 -5.61
CA ILE A 149 6.28 -13.03 -5.14
C ILE A 149 6.09 -12.73 -3.65
N GLY A 150 4.86 -12.44 -3.21
CA GLY A 150 4.57 -12.05 -1.82
C GLY A 150 4.49 -10.55 -1.55
N LYS A 151 5.04 -9.70 -2.44
CA LYS A 151 5.05 -8.23 -2.21
C LYS A 151 3.65 -7.61 -2.21
N GLN A 152 2.80 -8.02 -3.16
CA GLN A 152 1.38 -7.64 -3.28
C GLN A 152 0.54 -8.89 -3.54
N LEU A 153 -0.69 -8.96 -3.00
CA LEU A 153 -1.59 -10.12 -3.12
C LEU A 153 -1.85 -10.57 -4.57
N SER A 154 -2.00 -9.61 -5.48
CA SER A 154 -2.24 -9.82 -6.91
C SER A 154 -0.99 -10.18 -7.72
N ALA A 155 0.21 -9.92 -7.18
CA ALA A 155 1.44 -10.11 -7.92
C ALA A 155 1.61 -11.59 -8.31
N TYR A 156 1.69 -11.83 -9.63
CA TYR A 156 1.87 -13.17 -10.20
C TYR A 156 0.78 -14.14 -9.71
N PHE A 157 -0.50 -13.74 -9.85
CA PHE A 157 -1.64 -14.55 -9.42
C PHE A 157 -1.70 -15.89 -10.17
N PHE A 158 -1.61 -16.98 -9.41
CA PHE A 158 -1.62 -18.35 -9.90
C PHE A 158 -2.24 -19.26 -8.84
N LEU A 159 -3.00 -20.27 -9.29
CA LEU A 159 -3.60 -21.32 -8.46
C LEU A 159 -3.31 -22.70 -9.06
N ALA A 160 -3.20 -23.74 -8.24
CA ALA A 160 -3.04 -25.13 -8.68
C ALA A 160 -3.84 -26.10 -7.82
N TYR A 161 -4.54 -27.02 -8.49
CA TYR A 161 -5.41 -28.01 -7.86
C TYR A 161 -5.03 -29.43 -8.30
N GLY A 162 -4.88 -30.32 -7.31
CA GLY A 162 -4.70 -31.76 -7.52
C GLY A 162 -6.03 -32.52 -7.60
N GLY A 163 -5.96 -33.82 -7.95
CA GLY A 163 -7.09 -34.76 -7.96
C GLY A 163 -7.83 -34.95 -6.63
N GLY A 164 -7.13 -34.78 -5.51
CA GLY A 164 -7.66 -34.99 -4.15
C GLY A 164 -7.60 -33.72 -3.31
N TYR A 165 -8.74 -33.32 -2.76
CA TYR A 165 -8.89 -32.18 -1.86
C TYR A 165 -10.13 -32.36 -0.98
N ARG A 166 -10.17 -31.61 0.12
CA ARG A 166 -11.31 -31.57 1.05
C ARG A 166 -11.66 -30.12 1.42
N PRO A 167 -12.88 -29.88 1.94
CA PRO A 167 -13.23 -28.59 2.51
C PRO A 167 -12.23 -28.18 3.61
N GLY A 168 -12.01 -26.87 3.76
CA GLY A 168 -11.28 -26.31 4.89
C GLY A 168 -11.98 -26.57 6.22
N PRO A 169 -11.30 -26.38 7.36
CA PRO A 169 -11.96 -26.41 8.66
C PRO A 169 -12.91 -25.22 8.83
N GLU A 170 -13.97 -25.41 9.61
CA GLU A 170 -14.81 -24.29 10.08
C GLU A 170 -13.99 -23.24 10.82
N GLY A 171 -14.39 -21.97 10.72
CA GLY A 171 -13.68 -20.85 11.33
C GLY A 171 -12.39 -20.48 10.60
N GLU A 172 -12.34 -20.68 9.27
CA GLU A 172 -11.13 -20.41 8.48
C GLU A 172 -10.66 -18.96 8.63
N ASP A 173 -9.34 -18.76 8.67
CA ASP A 173 -8.74 -17.44 8.73
C ASP A 173 -8.90 -16.65 7.40
N PHE A 174 -9.88 -15.74 7.37
CA PHE A 174 -10.02 -14.72 6.33
C PHE A 174 -9.40 -13.37 6.70
N SER A 175 -8.52 -13.36 7.70
CA SER A 175 -7.85 -12.20 8.28
C SER A 175 -6.34 -12.21 8.06
N PHE A 176 -5.80 -13.23 7.38
CA PHE A 176 -4.39 -13.33 6.98
C PHE A 176 -3.43 -13.33 8.17
N THR A 177 -3.76 -14.03 9.25
CA THR A 177 -2.91 -14.22 10.42
C THR A 177 -1.71 -15.12 10.10
N ASP A 178 -1.84 -16.07 9.17
CA ASP A 178 -0.73 -16.89 8.70
C ASP A 178 0.19 -16.09 7.72
N PRO A 179 1.47 -15.82 8.02
CA PRO A 179 2.40 -15.16 7.09
C PRO A 179 2.68 -15.95 5.79
N LEU A 180 2.29 -17.22 5.75
CA LEU A 180 2.48 -18.17 4.66
C LEU A 180 1.17 -18.55 3.96
N PHE A 181 0.07 -17.83 4.22
CA PHE A 181 -1.27 -18.12 3.68
C PHE A 181 -1.33 -18.36 2.16
N ARG A 182 -0.39 -17.82 1.37
CA ARG A 182 -0.38 -18.04 -0.08
C ARG A 182 -0.10 -19.47 -0.50
N ARG A 183 0.47 -20.31 0.38
CA ARG A 183 0.68 -21.74 0.08
C ARG A 183 -0.63 -22.44 -0.27
N THR A 184 -1.77 -21.98 0.29
CA THR A 184 -3.10 -22.55 0.00
C THR A 184 -3.51 -22.43 -1.47
N ARG A 185 -2.90 -21.51 -2.22
CA ARG A 185 -3.17 -21.34 -3.65
C ARG A 185 -2.78 -22.56 -4.49
N PHE A 186 -1.85 -23.39 -4.01
CA PHE A 186 -1.27 -24.46 -4.83
C PHE A 186 -0.95 -25.74 -4.06
N HIS A 187 -1.10 -25.75 -2.74
CA HIS A 187 -0.76 -26.89 -1.91
C HIS A 187 -1.53 -28.17 -2.26
N SER A 188 -2.75 -28.10 -2.79
CA SER A 188 -3.57 -29.27 -3.12
C SER A 188 -3.05 -30.04 -4.34
N LEU A 189 -2.22 -29.41 -5.17
CA LEU A 189 -1.50 -30.14 -6.21
C LEU A 189 -0.31 -30.93 -5.63
N LEU A 190 0.33 -30.40 -4.58
CA LEU A 190 1.56 -30.96 -4.00
C LEU A 190 1.28 -31.96 -2.86
N ILE A 191 0.19 -31.78 -2.14
CA ILE A 191 -0.20 -32.56 -0.96
C ILE A 191 -1.59 -33.15 -1.21
N PRO A 192 -1.75 -34.48 -1.25
CA PRO A 192 -3.06 -35.12 -1.31
C PRO A 192 -3.96 -34.67 -0.15
N ASP A 193 -5.24 -34.49 -0.42
CA ASP A 193 -6.27 -34.14 0.57
C ASP A 193 -5.99 -32.83 1.33
N ALA A 194 -5.21 -31.93 0.72
CA ALA A 194 -5.00 -30.60 1.28
C ALA A 194 -6.35 -29.87 1.39
N PRO A 195 -6.61 -29.19 2.52
CA PRO A 195 -7.84 -28.44 2.72
C PRO A 195 -7.88 -27.20 1.83
N LEU A 196 -8.94 -27.03 1.05
CA LEU A 196 -9.21 -25.77 0.35
C LEU A 196 -9.96 -24.80 1.29
N THR A 197 -10.56 -23.75 0.73
CA THR A 197 -11.44 -22.83 1.46
C THR A 197 -12.61 -23.57 2.12
N HIS A 198 -12.99 -23.20 3.35
CA HIS A 198 -14.25 -23.67 3.96
C HIS A 198 -15.44 -23.02 3.24
N PRO A 199 -16.29 -23.81 2.55
CA PRO A 199 -17.30 -23.28 1.65
C PRO A 199 -18.40 -22.51 2.39
N GLY A 200 -18.88 -23.03 3.53
CA GLY A 200 -19.90 -22.39 4.35
C GLY A 200 -19.48 -21.00 4.83
N ASP A 201 -18.24 -20.88 5.34
CA ASP A 201 -17.71 -19.60 5.84
C ASP A 201 -17.54 -18.59 4.72
N PHE A 202 -17.06 -19.03 3.56
CA PHE A 202 -16.87 -18.14 2.42
C PHE A 202 -18.22 -17.64 1.87
N ILE A 203 -19.23 -18.51 1.77
CA ILE A 203 -20.59 -18.13 1.36
C ILE A 203 -21.21 -17.16 2.40
N ALA A 204 -21.07 -17.46 3.69
CA ALA A 204 -21.52 -16.57 4.76
C ALA A 204 -20.85 -15.19 4.67
N ARG A 205 -19.54 -15.14 4.38
CA ARG A 205 -18.79 -13.89 4.17
C ARG A 205 -19.28 -13.14 2.94
N LEU A 206 -19.57 -13.83 1.83
CA LEU A 206 -20.13 -13.23 0.62
C LEU A 206 -21.50 -12.61 0.90
N ARG A 207 -22.38 -13.31 1.59
CA ARG A 207 -23.70 -12.80 2.00
C ARG A 207 -23.58 -11.60 2.92
N TYR A 208 -22.79 -11.72 3.98
CA TYR A 208 -22.58 -10.63 4.94
C TYR A 208 -22.11 -9.35 4.23
N LYS A 209 -21.12 -9.45 3.34
CA LYS A 209 -20.60 -8.26 2.64
C LYS A 209 -21.49 -7.80 1.49
N GLY A 210 -21.98 -8.73 0.67
CA GLY A 210 -22.68 -8.45 -0.58
C GLY A 210 -24.15 -8.07 -0.39
N ILE A 211 -24.84 -8.76 0.51
CA ILE A 211 -26.27 -8.56 0.79
C ILE A 211 -26.43 -7.53 1.91
N ARG A 212 -25.93 -7.85 3.12
CA ARG A 212 -26.15 -6.99 4.31
C ARG A 212 -25.48 -5.63 4.20
N TRP A 213 -24.27 -5.56 3.63
CA TRP A 213 -23.51 -4.31 3.50
C TRP A 213 -23.42 -3.77 2.06
N GLY A 214 -24.08 -4.40 1.09
CA GLY A 214 -24.12 -3.92 -0.30
C GLY A 214 -22.76 -3.76 -1.00
N ARG A 215 -21.70 -4.45 -0.54
CA ARG A 215 -20.35 -4.29 -1.10
C ARG A 215 -20.29 -4.88 -2.51
N THR A 216 -20.07 -4.02 -3.50
CA THR A 216 -20.10 -4.36 -4.94
C THR A 216 -19.33 -5.63 -5.31
N PRO A 217 -18.07 -5.85 -4.89
CA PRO A 217 -17.33 -7.05 -5.29
C PRO A 217 -17.95 -8.34 -4.75
N SER A 218 -18.38 -8.35 -3.48
CA SER A 218 -19.00 -9.52 -2.87
C SER A 218 -20.38 -9.80 -3.46
N LYS A 219 -21.17 -8.76 -3.72
CA LYS A 219 -22.48 -8.87 -4.39
C LYS A 219 -22.33 -9.45 -5.80
N TYR A 220 -21.38 -8.92 -6.57
CA TYR A 220 -21.07 -9.43 -7.92
C TYR A 220 -20.69 -10.90 -7.88
N VAL A 221 -19.74 -11.29 -7.02
CA VAL A 221 -19.27 -12.68 -6.95
C VAL A 221 -20.41 -13.62 -6.56
N LEU A 222 -21.18 -13.28 -5.52
CA LEU A 222 -22.29 -14.12 -5.06
C LEU A 222 -23.34 -14.34 -6.15
N ASN A 223 -23.80 -13.26 -6.79
CA ASN A 223 -24.81 -13.33 -7.85
C ASN A 223 -24.29 -14.11 -9.06
N THR A 224 -23.05 -13.83 -9.49
CA THR A 224 -22.42 -14.51 -10.64
C THR A 224 -22.27 -16.01 -10.37
N LEU A 225 -21.83 -16.41 -9.18
CA LEU A 225 -21.76 -17.83 -8.80
C LEU A 225 -23.14 -18.48 -8.85
N CYS A 226 -24.15 -17.91 -8.18
CA CYS A 226 -25.52 -18.46 -8.15
C CYS A 226 -26.11 -18.60 -9.56
N THR A 227 -26.07 -17.54 -10.36
CA THR A 227 -26.61 -17.55 -11.72
C THR A 227 -25.90 -18.57 -12.62
N GLN A 228 -24.56 -18.61 -12.60
CA GLN A 228 -23.82 -19.45 -13.54
C GLN A 228 -23.82 -20.93 -13.14
N ILE A 229 -23.73 -21.25 -11.84
CA ILE A 229 -23.79 -22.63 -11.34
C ILE A 229 -25.17 -23.23 -11.63
N SER A 230 -26.27 -22.53 -11.27
CA SER A 230 -27.63 -23.00 -11.54
C SER A 230 -27.84 -23.21 -13.04
N ARG A 231 -27.39 -22.28 -13.88
CA ARG A 231 -27.55 -22.35 -15.34
C ARG A 231 -26.73 -23.46 -15.99
N LYS A 232 -25.47 -23.65 -15.60
CA LYS A 232 -24.54 -24.57 -16.29
C LYS A 232 -24.54 -25.98 -15.71
N LEU A 233 -24.58 -26.11 -14.39
CA LEU A 233 -24.54 -27.41 -13.71
C LEU A 233 -25.90 -27.92 -13.27
N ARG A 234 -26.97 -27.10 -13.35
CA ARG A 234 -28.33 -27.43 -12.88
C ARG A 234 -28.34 -27.85 -11.41
N ILE A 235 -27.58 -27.12 -10.60
CA ILE A 235 -27.54 -27.28 -9.14
C ILE A 235 -28.34 -26.13 -8.55
N ASN A 236 -29.38 -26.43 -7.75
CA ASN A 236 -30.12 -25.40 -7.04
C ASN A 236 -29.30 -24.92 -5.84
N ILE A 237 -28.93 -23.63 -5.84
CA ILE A 237 -28.21 -22.96 -4.76
C ILE A 237 -28.84 -21.59 -4.45
N ASP A 238 -30.14 -21.42 -4.71
CA ASP A 238 -30.82 -20.14 -4.52
C ASP A 238 -30.79 -19.68 -3.05
N SER A 239 -30.71 -20.65 -2.12
CA SER A 239 -30.54 -20.40 -0.69
C SER A 239 -29.26 -19.66 -0.32
N TRP A 240 -28.26 -19.61 -1.21
CA TRP A 240 -27.04 -18.82 -0.97
C TRP A 240 -27.29 -17.31 -1.08
N LEU A 241 -28.42 -16.90 -1.68
CA LEU A 241 -28.86 -15.51 -1.75
C LEU A 241 -29.72 -15.11 -0.55
N ASP A 242 -30.10 -16.05 0.31
CA ASP A 242 -30.95 -15.75 1.46
C ASP A 242 -30.14 -15.05 2.58
N PRO A 243 -30.64 -13.93 3.13
CA PRO A 243 -29.97 -13.19 4.21
C PRO A 243 -29.84 -13.97 5.52
N ASN A 244 -30.77 -14.89 5.79
CA ASN A 244 -30.84 -15.72 6.99
C ASN A 244 -30.51 -17.17 6.61
N PRO A 245 -29.32 -17.70 6.95
CA PRO A 245 -28.86 -18.99 6.44
C PRO A 245 -29.67 -20.20 6.92
N ASN A 246 -29.80 -21.19 6.03
CA ASN A 246 -29.73 -22.61 6.36
C ASN A 246 -28.51 -23.23 5.65
N ASP A 247 -28.16 -24.47 6.02
CA ASP A 247 -27.01 -25.30 5.61
C ASP A 247 -26.95 -25.63 4.09
N GLY A 248 -27.02 -24.60 3.24
CA GLY A 248 -27.15 -24.74 1.79
C GLY A 248 -25.92 -25.33 1.08
N TRP A 249 -24.80 -25.50 1.79
CA TRP A 249 -23.66 -26.29 1.30
C TRP A 249 -23.84 -27.78 1.66
N ASP A 250 -24.29 -28.09 2.87
CA ASP A 250 -24.42 -29.47 3.36
C ASP A 250 -25.60 -30.20 2.72
N ALA A 251 -26.61 -29.46 2.25
CA ALA A 251 -27.70 -29.98 1.44
C ALA A 251 -27.27 -30.46 0.03
N LEU A 252 -26.05 -30.13 -0.42
CA LEU A 252 -25.56 -30.53 -1.73
C LEU A 252 -25.14 -32.00 -1.76
N ARG A 253 -25.41 -32.66 -2.89
CA ARG A 253 -24.92 -34.03 -3.14
C ARG A 253 -23.39 -34.06 -3.16
N PRO A 254 -22.73 -35.19 -2.80
CA PRO A 254 -21.27 -35.26 -2.73
C PRO A 254 -20.53 -34.83 -4.00
N TRP A 255 -21.05 -35.15 -5.18
CA TRP A 255 -20.45 -34.73 -6.45
C TRP A 255 -20.58 -33.21 -6.70
N GLN A 256 -21.65 -32.58 -6.20
CA GLN A 256 -21.88 -31.14 -6.30
C GLN A 256 -20.87 -30.41 -5.42
N GLN A 257 -20.72 -30.86 -4.16
CA GLN A 257 -19.72 -30.33 -3.24
C GLN A 257 -18.31 -30.46 -3.84
N ARG A 258 -17.96 -31.63 -4.36
CA ARG A 258 -16.65 -31.86 -4.99
C ARG A 258 -16.40 -30.91 -6.18
N ALA A 259 -17.40 -30.74 -7.05
CA ALA A 259 -17.25 -29.86 -8.21
C ALA A 259 -17.17 -28.37 -7.83
N LEU A 260 -17.98 -27.92 -6.87
CA LEU A 260 -18.09 -26.51 -6.50
C LEU A 260 -16.95 -26.03 -5.60
N LEU A 261 -16.29 -26.91 -4.86
CA LEU A 261 -15.26 -26.51 -3.90
C LEU A 261 -14.07 -25.78 -4.57
N PRO A 262 -13.43 -26.28 -5.64
CA PRO A 262 -12.39 -25.51 -6.34
C PRO A 262 -12.90 -24.20 -6.94
N ILE A 263 -14.17 -24.13 -7.35
CA ILE A 263 -14.75 -22.89 -7.90
C ILE A 263 -14.85 -21.81 -6.82
N LEU A 264 -15.34 -22.18 -5.63
CA LEU A 264 -15.40 -21.30 -4.47
C LEU A 264 -14.00 -20.87 -4.02
N ASP A 265 -13.04 -21.78 -4.04
CA ASP A 265 -11.65 -21.50 -3.69
C ASP A 265 -10.98 -20.51 -4.67
N ILE A 266 -11.16 -20.71 -5.98
CA ILE A 266 -10.72 -19.73 -7.00
C ILE A 266 -11.36 -18.37 -6.73
N ALA A 267 -12.69 -18.32 -6.53
CA ALA A 267 -13.40 -17.08 -6.28
C ALA A 267 -12.88 -16.37 -5.02
N ARG A 268 -12.68 -17.10 -3.92
CA ARG A 268 -12.07 -16.59 -2.68
C ARG A 268 -10.71 -15.98 -2.95
N HIS A 269 -9.83 -16.71 -3.65
CA HIS A 269 -8.47 -16.24 -3.88
C HIS A 269 -8.40 -15.05 -4.82
N MET A 270 -9.29 -14.98 -5.81
CA MET A 270 -9.42 -13.81 -6.69
C MET A 270 -9.93 -12.59 -5.91
N MET A 271 -10.91 -12.74 -5.03
CA MET A 271 -11.39 -11.65 -4.18
C MET A 271 -10.29 -11.12 -3.25
N ASP A 272 -9.52 -12.01 -2.64
CA ASP A 272 -8.38 -11.64 -1.79
C ASP A 272 -7.27 -10.99 -2.61
N ALA A 273 -7.01 -11.45 -3.84
CA ALA A 273 -6.01 -10.88 -4.73
C ALA A 273 -6.39 -9.49 -5.27
N PHE A 274 -7.68 -9.25 -5.49
CA PHE A 274 -8.21 -8.08 -6.19
C PHE A 274 -9.28 -7.32 -5.37
N PRO A 275 -8.97 -6.91 -4.11
CA PRO A 275 -9.98 -6.38 -3.17
C PRO A 275 -10.57 -5.03 -3.57
N LYS A 276 -9.97 -4.35 -4.55
CA LYS A 276 -10.42 -3.05 -5.08
C LYS A 276 -11.16 -3.18 -6.43
N CYS A 277 -11.21 -4.38 -7.02
CA CYS A 277 -11.91 -4.61 -8.28
C CYS A 277 -13.39 -4.87 -8.02
N ALA A 278 -14.28 -4.27 -8.81
CA ALA A 278 -15.71 -4.55 -8.76
C ALA A 278 -16.05 -5.95 -9.32
N THR A 279 -15.30 -6.42 -10.31
CA THR A 279 -15.48 -7.72 -10.99
C THR A 279 -14.25 -8.63 -10.80
N PRO A 280 -13.94 -9.08 -9.57
CA PRO A 280 -12.70 -9.78 -9.28
C PRO A 280 -12.52 -11.10 -10.05
N LEU A 281 -13.59 -11.77 -10.49
CA LEU A 281 -13.52 -13.03 -11.25
C LEU A 281 -13.04 -12.83 -12.71
N GLU A 282 -13.05 -11.59 -13.20
CA GLU A 282 -12.64 -11.25 -14.57
C GLU A 282 -11.15 -10.88 -14.65
N MET A 283 -10.43 -10.95 -13.53
CA MET A 283 -9.02 -10.58 -13.47
C MET A 283 -8.12 -11.69 -14.03
N PRO A 284 -7.00 -11.34 -14.70
CA PRO A 284 -6.14 -12.32 -15.32
C PRO A 284 -5.25 -13.06 -14.33
N GLY A 285 -4.84 -14.27 -14.74
CA GLY A 285 -4.01 -15.18 -13.94
C GLY A 285 -3.90 -16.56 -14.58
N VAL A 286 -3.25 -17.48 -13.86
CA VAL A 286 -3.02 -18.86 -14.31
C VAL A 286 -3.67 -19.83 -13.34
N VAL A 287 -4.41 -20.82 -13.83
CA VAL A 287 -4.99 -21.91 -13.02
C VAL A 287 -4.57 -23.25 -13.59
N LEU A 288 -3.99 -24.09 -12.74
CA LEU A 288 -3.62 -25.47 -13.07
C LEU A 288 -4.64 -26.43 -12.45
N MET A 289 -5.07 -27.44 -13.21
CA MET A 289 -5.98 -28.47 -12.70
C MET A 289 -5.49 -29.84 -13.17
N ASP A 290 -5.16 -30.67 -12.20
CA ASP A 290 -4.81 -32.07 -12.44
C ASP A 290 -6.08 -32.92 -12.41
N GLN A 291 -6.36 -33.62 -13.51
CA GLN A 291 -7.51 -34.51 -13.69
C GLN A 291 -8.85 -33.87 -13.31
N PRO A 292 -9.26 -32.74 -13.90
CA PRO A 292 -10.53 -32.06 -13.56
C PRO A 292 -11.78 -32.92 -13.73
N GLU A 293 -11.71 -34.02 -14.51
CA GLU A 293 -12.74 -35.05 -14.60
C GLU A 293 -12.98 -35.84 -13.32
N THR A 294 -12.13 -35.69 -12.30
CA THR A 294 -12.31 -36.24 -10.96
C THR A 294 -13.02 -35.27 -10.01
N PHE A 295 -13.02 -33.97 -10.35
CA PHE A 295 -13.63 -32.90 -9.55
C PHE A 295 -15.14 -32.92 -9.72
N CYS A 296 -15.56 -33.12 -10.97
CA CYS A 296 -16.93 -33.41 -11.35
C CYS A 296 -17.04 -34.88 -11.76
N THR A 297 -18.25 -35.37 -12.05
CA THR A 297 -18.38 -36.68 -12.72
C THR A 297 -17.94 -36.56 -14.19
N ARG A 298 -17.32 -37.58 -14.78
CA ARG A 298 -16.93 -37.60 -16.22
C ARG A 298 -18.04 -37.12 -17.18
N ARG A 299 -19.30 -37.46 -16.90
CA ARG A 299 -20.48 -37.04 -17.69
C ARG A 299 -20.79 -35.53 -17.64
N ARG A 300 -20.25 -34.82 -16.65
CA ARG A 300 -20.48 -33.38 -16.37
C ARG A 300 -19.28 -32.50 -16.72
N LEU A 301 -18.18 -33.10 -17.24
CA LEU A 301 -16.93 -32.38 -17.50
C LEU A 301 -17.13 -31.23 -18.49
N LYS A 302 -17.93 -31.45 -19.53
CA LYS A 302 -18.27 -30.43 -20.53
C LYS A 302 -18.92 -29.20 -19.87
N GLU A 303 -19.93 -29.41 -19.04
CA GLU A 303 -20.64 -28.37 -18.32
C GLU A 303 -19.72 -27.67 -17.32
N TYR A 304 -18.87 -28.42 -16.63
CA TYR A 304 -17.90 -27.92 -15.67
C TYR A 304 -16.86 -26.98 -16.30
N LEU A 305 -16.21 -27.41 -17.38
CA LEU A 305 -15.24 -26.58 -18.10
C LEU A 305 -15.89 -25.35 -18.74
N THR A 306 -17.13 -25.48 -19.22
CA THR A 306 -17.91 -24.36 -19.74
C THR A 306 -18.28 -23.35 -18.65
N LEU A 307 -18.58 -23.83 -17.43
CA LEU A 307 -18.81 -22.99 -16.26
C LEU A 307 -17.55 -22.21 -15.89
N LEU A 308 -16.40 -22.87 -15.77
CA LEU A 308 -15.11 -22.22 -15.49
C LEU A 308 -14.77 -21.16 -16.54
N ASP A 309 -14.98 -21.47 -17.81
CA ASP A 309 -14.74 -20.52 -18.91
C ASP A 309 -15.59 -19.26 -18.78
N THR A 310 -16.83 -19.41 -18.30
CA THR A 310 -17.80 -18.31 -18.10
C THR A 310 -17.47 -17.50 -16.86
N LEU A 311 -17.16 -18.15 -15.74
CA LEU A 311 -16.85 -17.50 -14.46
C LEU A 311 -15.52 -16.75 -14.52
N PHE A 312 -14.53 -17.29 -15.24
CA PHE A 312 -13.15 -16.82 -15.23
C PHE A 312 -12.69 -16.50 -16.67
N PRO A 313 -13.20 -15.40 -17.27
CA PRO A 313 -13.00 -15.12 -18.68
C PRO A 313 -11.53 -14.87 -19.05
N GLN A 314 -10.74 -14.31 -18.14
CA GLN A 314 -9.35 -13.90 -18.36
C GLN A 314 -8.31 -14.84 -17.71
N ILE A 315 -8.70 -16.04 -17.27
CA ILE A 315 -7.76 -17.02 -16.71
C ILE A 315 -7.18 -17.90 -17.82
N GLN A 316 -5.86 -18.09 -17.81
CA GLN A 316 -5.16 -19.13 -18.56
C GLN A 316 -5.25 -20.46 -17.78
N PHE A 317 -6.01 -21.41 -18.31
CA PHE A 317 -6.18 -22.75 -17.77
C PHE A 317 -5.19 -23.73 -18.41
N ILE A 318 -4.50 -24.50 -17.58
CA ILE A 318 -3.60 -25.58 -18.01
C ILE A 318 -4.02 -26.85 -17.27
N LEU A 319 -4.40 -27.88 -18.02
CA LEU A 319 -5.04 -29.08 -17.51
C LEU A 319 -4.19 -30.32 -17.82
N SER A 320 -4.05 -31.21 -16.84
CA SER A 320 -3.63 -32.59 -17.09
C SER A 320 -4.88 -33.45 -17.15
N MET A 321 -5.22 -33.98 -18.32
CA MET A 321 -6.42 -34.81 -18.53
C MET A 321 -6.23 -35.70 -19.76
N ASP A 322 -7.01 -36.77 -19.85
CA ASP A 322 -6.92 -37.71 -20.97
C ASP A 322 -7.33 -37.02 -22.28
N THR A 323 -6.58 -37.27 -23.35
CA THR A 323 -6.92 -36.83 -24.70
C THR A 323 -8.31 -37.31 -25.15
N ALA A 324 -8.80 -38.44 -24.64
CA ALA A 324 -10.16 -38.91 -24.87
C ALA A 324 -11.21 -37.89 -24.38
N PHE A 325 -10.96 -37.21 -23.26
CA PHE A 325 -11.86 -36.17 -22.73
C PHE A 325 -11.77 -34.85 -23.49
N VAL A 326 -10.69 -34.59 -24.24
CA VAL A 326 -10.60 -33.38 -25.09
C VAL A 326 -11.73 -33.35 -26.13
N LYS A 327 -12.16 -34.53 -26.59
CA LYS A 327 -13.26 -34.70 -27.55
C LYS A 327 -14.64 -34.33 -27.00
N CYS A 328 -14.81 -34.16 -25.67
CA CYS A 328 -16.11 -33.80 -25.07
C CYS A 328 -16.56 -32.36 -25.38
N LEU A 329 -15.64 -31.51 -25.85
CA LEU A 329 -15.87 -30.12 -26.20
C LEU A 329 -15.50 -29.85 -27.67
N PRO A 330 -16.21 -28.93 -28.34
CA PRO A 330 -15.92 -28.59 -29.73
C PRO A 330 -14.54 -27.94 -29.86
N THR A 331 -13.92 -28.07 -31.04
CA THR A 331 -12.60 -27.47 -31.33
C THR A 331 -12.59 -25.94 -31.14
N SER A 332 -13.74 -25.27 -31.29
CA SER A 332 -13.90 -23.83 -31.03
C SER A 332 -13.60 -23.45 -29.57
N PHE A 333 -13.90 -24.33 -28.61
CA PHE A 333 -13.59 -24.11 -27.19
C PHE A 333 -12.07 -24.04 -26.96
N TRP A 334 -11.34 -25.03 -27.47
CA TRP A 334 -9.89 -25.12 -27.36
C TRP A 334 -9.14 -24.06 -28.20
N LYS A 335 -9.81 -23.48 -29.20
CA LYS A 335 -9.30 -22.37 -30.01
C LYS A 335 -9.47 -21.00 -29.35
N LYS A 336 -10.14 -20.88 -28.19
CA LYS A 336 -10.24 -19.62 -27.43
C LYS A 336 -8.86 -19.05 -27.07
N ARG A 337 -8.76 -17.72 -27.09
CA ARG A 337 -7.50 -16.98 -26.90
C ARG A 337 -7.66 -15.86 -25.89
N LEU A 338 -6.56 -15.57 -25.18
CA LEU A 338 -6.41 -14.42 -24.28
C LEU A 338 -5.46 -13.41 -24.91
N PHE A 339 -5.69 -12.12 -24.69
CA PHE A 339 -4.83 -11.06 -25.21
C PHE A 339 -3.61 -10.83 -24.32
N LEU A 340 -2.45 -10.76 -24.94
CA LEU A 340 -1.21 -10.34 -24.28
C LEU A 340 -1.13 -8.80 -24.24
N PRO A 341 -0.54 -8.22 -23.18
CA PRO A 341 -0.33 -6.78 -23.08
C PRO A 341 0.65 -6.27 -24.15
N ASP A 342 0.44 -5.03 -24.63
CA ASP A 342 1.25 -4.43 -25.69
C ASP A 342 2.73 -4.29 -25.32
N GLU A 343 3.60 -4.70 -26.23
CA GLU A 343 5.06 -4.52 -26.18
C GLU A 343 5.43 -3.07 -26.53
N GLY A 344 5.11 -2.11 -25.66
CA GLY A 344 5.59 -0.74 -25.81
C GLY A 344 7.14 -0.71 -25.75
N LYS A 345 7.79 0.08 -26.62
CA LYS A 345 9.24 0.30 -26.55
C LYS A 345 9.61 0.78 -25.13
N PRO A 346 10.62 0.16 -24.47
CA PRO A 346 11.15 0.70 -23.24
C PRO A 346 11.61 2.14 -23.50
N PRO A 347 11.29 3.10 -22.61
CA PRO A 347 11.91 4.41 -22.70
C PRO A 347 13.43 4.23 -22.68
N ALA A 348 14.15 5.02 -23.49
CA ALA A 348 15.59 4.96 -23.56
C ALA A 348 16.18 5.05 -22.13
N ALA A 349 17.24 4.28 -21.86
CA ALA A 349 17.97 4.39 -20.60
C ALA A 349 18.34 5.86 -20.41
N VAL A 350 17.77 6.49 -19.38
CA VAL A 350 18.02 7.89 -19.08
C VAL A 350 19.52 8.01 -18.78
N LYS A 351 20.28 8.64 -19.69
CA LYS A 351 21.69 8.97 -19.43
C LYS A 351 21.74 9.74 -18.11
N PRO A 352 22.73 9.48 -17.23
CA PRO A 352 22.84 10.21 -15.97
C PRO A 352 22.87 11.70 -16.29
N VAL A 353 21.88 12.43 -15.77
CA VAL A 353 21.75 13.88 -15.99
C VAL A 353 22.97 14.54 -15.37
N ARG A 354 23.81 15.13 -16.21
CA ARG A 354 24.88 16.02 -15.79
C ARG A 354 24.37 17.44 -15.96
N LEU A 355 24.30 18.18 -14.87
CA LEU A 355 23.92 19.58 -14.93
C LEU A 355 25.11 20.42 -15.43
N PRO A 356 24.85 21.54 -16.12
CA PRO A 356 25.86 22.57 -16.35
C PRO A 356 26.51 23.03 -15.03
N LYS A 357 27.77 23.47 -15.09
CA LYS A 357 28.54 23.86 -13.89
C LYS A 357 27.95 25.07 -13.15
N ASP A 358 27.43 26.02 -13.92
CA ASP A 358 26.80 27.26 -13.49
C ASP A 358 25.40 27.05 -12.86
N THR A 359 24.83 25.84 -13.00
CA THR A 359 23.55 25.48 -12.38
C THR A 359 23.71 25.30 -10.88
N VAL A 360 22.86 25.96 -10.10
CA VAL A 360 22.75 25.77 -8.64
C VAL A 360 21.78 24.62 -8.36
N LEU A 361 22.25 23.60 -7.64
CA LEU A 361 21.42 22.47 -7.23
C LEU A 361 20.87 22.71 -5.82
N LEU A 362 19.54 22.76 -5.70
CA LEU A 362 18.83 22.85 -4.44
C LEU A 362 18.23 21.48 -4.10
N ILE A 363 18.44 20.96 -2.89
CA ILE A 363 17.98 19.63 -2.47
C ILE A 363 17.03 19.76 -1.28
N ASP A 364 15.77 19.41 -1.50
CA ASP A 364 14.79 19.21 -0.42
C ASP A 364 14.98 17.81 0.19
N VAL A 365 15.54 17.76 1.40
CA VAL A 365 16.04 16.52 2.02
C VAL A 365 14.88 15.68 2.55
N ASP A 366 13.94 16.27 3.28
CA ASP A 366 12.98 15.56 4.12
C ASP A 366 11.56 16.15 4.12
N GLY A 367 11.36 17.29 3.46
CA GLY A 367 10.09 18.00 3.40
C GLY A 367 8.98 17.22 2.69
N ARG A 368 7.73 17.48 3.12
CA ARG A 368 6.51 17.10 2.37
C ARG A 368 5.80 18.31 1.78
N LEU A 369 5.96 19.47 2.42
CA LEU A 369 5.56 20.77 1.88
C LEU A 369 6.76 21.39 1.13
N PRO A 370 6.50 22.25 0.14
CA PRO A 370 7.51 23.09 -0.47
C PRO A 370 8.38 23.80 0.57
N ASN A 371 9.69 23.80 0.32
CA ASN A 371 10.67 24.36 1.25
C ASN A 371 10.88 25.85 0.96
N LEU A 372 10.36 26.71 1.84
CA LEU A 372 10.40 28.17 1.68
C LEU A 372 11.83 28.71 1.54
N ALA A 373 12.78 28.19 2.32
CA ALA A 373 14.17 28.63 2.25
C ALA A 373 14.80 28.32 0.88
N LEU A 374 14.48 27.16 0.29
CA LEU A 374 14.93 26.83 -1.05
C LEU A 374 14.26 27.70 -2.13
N MET A 375 13.00 28.09 -1.94
CA MET A 375 12.32 29.01 -2.87
C MET A 375 12.99 30.38 -2.87
N LYS A 376 13.38 30.90 -1.70
CA LYS A 376 14.11 32.17 -1.58
C LYS A 376 15.52 32.09 -2.17
N LEU A 377 16.25 30.98 -1.93
CA LEU A 377 17.53 30.72 -2.59
C LEU A 377 17.40 30.64 -4.11
N SER A 378 16.33 30.03 -4.63
CA SER A 378 16.07 29.99 -6.07
C SER A 378 15.87 31.40 -6.65
N ALA A 379 15.06 32.24 -5.98
CA ALA A 379 14.86 33.64 -6.39
C ALA A 379 16.20 34.40 -6.43
N HIS A 380 17.02 34.27 -5.38
CA HIS A 380 18.34 34.89 -5.28
C HIS A 380 19.29 34.50 -6.42
N TYR A 381 19.40 33.21 -6.72
CA TYR A 381 20.34 32.76 -7.75
C TYR A 381 19.85 33.07 -9.17
N ARG A 382 18.54 32.99 -9.41
CA ARG A 382 17.95 33.37 -10.69
C ARG A 382 18.09 34.85 -10.99
N SER A 383 17.94 35.73 -9.99
CA SER A 383 18.16 37.17 -10.18
C SER A 383 19.61 37.50 -10.54
N LYS A 384 20.57 36.63 -10.17
CA LYS A 384 21.98 36.69 -10.56
C LYS A 384 22.30 35.98 -11.89
N GLY A 385 21.29 35.54 -12.63
CA GLY A 385 21.44 34.87 -13.94
C GLY A 385 21.80 33.40 -13.89
N HIS A 386 21.81 32.76 -12.71
CA HIS A 386 22.07 31.32 -12.60
C HIS A 386 20.85 30.49 -12.94
N SER A 387 21.09 29.35 -13.60
CA SER A 387 20.09 28.27 -13.68
C SER A 387 19.95 27.57 -12.33
N VAL A 388 18.74 27.15 -11.97
CA VAL A 388 18.45 26.47 -10.70
C VAL A 388 17.75 25.15 -10.96
N TRP A 389 18.19 24.09 -10.28
CA TRP A 389 17.60 22.75 -10.33
C TRP A 389 17.16 22.27 -8.95
N LEU A 390 15.95 21.70 -8.84
CA LEU A 390 15.46 21.08 -7.60
C LEU A 390 15.66 19.56 -7.61
N GLY A 391 16.44 19.06 -6.67
CA GLY A 391 16.51 17.66 -6.27
C GLY A 391 15.62 17.37 -5.05
N LYS A 392 15.14 16.13 -4.92
CA LYS A 392 14.43 15.66 -3.72
C LYS A 392 15.14 14.45 -3.12
N ARG A 393 15.28 14.42 -1.79
CA ARG A 393 15.83 13.31 -1.00
C ARG A 393 17.24 12.92 -1.45
N ASP A 394 17.40 11.68 -1.96
CA ASP A 394 18.68 11.08 -2.34
C ASP A 394 19.03 11.48 -3.78
N CYS A 395 19.26 12.78 -3.99
CA CYS A 395 19.61 13.36 -5.28
C CYS A 395 21.14 13.52 -5.41
N PHE A 396 21.74 12.78 -6.34
CA PHE A 396 23.18 12.78 -6.60
C PHE A 396 23.45 13.08 -8.08
N LEU A 397 23.32 14.33 -8.47
CA LEU A 397 23.59 14.82 -9.82
C LEU A 397 25.05 15.32 -9.94
N LYS A 398 25.67 15.00 -11.07
CA LYS A 398 27.02 15.48 -11.42
C LYS A 398 26.95 16.84 -12.08
N GLY A 399 28.03 17.62 -11.98
CA GLY A 399 28.19 18.86 -12.72
C GLY A 399 28.13 20.16 -11.92
N PRO A 400 27.14 20.40 -11.02
CA PRO A 400 26.98 21.70 -10.39
C PRO A 400 28.16 22.02 -9.47
N ASP A 401 28.59 23.27 -9.46
CA ASP A 401 29.65 23.77 -8.57
C ASP A 401 29.10 24.33 -7.25
N ARG A 402 27.77 24.53 -7.15
CA ARG A 402 27.07 25.00 -5.94
C ARG A 402 25.87 24.12 -5.63
N VAL A 403 25.83 23.59 -4.41
CA VAL A 403 24.76 22.71 -3.95
C VAL A 403 24.28 23.17 -2.56
N TYR A 404 22.97 23.35 -2.41
CA TYR A 404 22.34 23.65 -1.13
C TYR A 404 21.37 22.53 -0.77
N ALA A 405 21.43 22.02 0.46
CA ALA A 405 20.48 21.05 0.96
C ALA A 405 19.78 21.58 2.22
N SER A 406 18.45 21.53 2.23
CA SER A 406 17.64 21.98 3.38
C SER A 406 16.97 20.81 4.07
N THR A 407 17.26 20.65 5.37
CA THR A 407 16.74 19.59 6.24
C THR A 407 15.88 20.22 7.34
N LEU A 408 14.57 20.00 7.29
CA LEU A 408 13.63 20.61 8.24
C LEU A 408 13.47 19.78 9.52
N PHE A 409 13.56 18.45 9.42
CA PHE A 409 13.29 17.51 10.50
C PHE A 409 14.51 16.63 10.79
N TYR A 410 14.96 16.66 12.04
CA TYR A 410 15.99 15.72 12.48
C TYR A 410 15.42 14.28 12.52
N SER A 411 16.17 13.35 11.94
CA SER A 411 15.97 11.92 12.08
C SER A 411 17.25 11.17 11.72
N PRO A 412 17.46 9.93 12.21
CA PRO A 412 18.59 9.11 11.79
C PRO A 412 18.67 8.91 10.26
N ARG A 413 17.53 9.02 9.56
CA ARG A 413 17.48 8.91 8.10
C ARG A 413 17.94 10.18 7.39
N SER A 414 17.51 11.35 7.84
CA SER A 414 17.99 12.63 7.29
C SER A 414 19.47 12.81 7.59
N GLU A 415 19.93 12.45 8.78
CA GLU A 415 21.35 12.46 9.15
C GLU A 415 22.22 11.59 8.23
N ARG A 416 21.86 10.32 8.03
CA ARG A 416 22.58 9.44 7.08
C ARG A 416 22.58 9.99 5.66
N ARG A 417 21.48 10.62 5.23
CA ARG A 417 21.41 11.24 3.92
C ARG A 417 22.34 12.44 3.81
N ASN A 418 22.32 13.32 4.80
CA ASN A 418 23.16 14.51 4.90
C ASN A 418 24.65 14.13 4.90
N HIS A 419 25.02 13.05 5.58
CA HIS A 419 26.37 12.49 5.53
C HIS A 419 26.74 12.05 4.11
N ARG A 420 25.90 11.27 3.42
CA ARG A 420 26.17 10.86 2.03
C ARG A 420 26.27 12.03 1.06
N LEU A 421 25.44 13.07 1.24
CA LEU A 421 25.53 14.28 0.44
C LEU A 421 26.88 14.98 0.64
N ARG A 422 27.36 15.10 1.89
CA ARG A 422 28.71 15.65 2.19
C ARG A 422 29.81 14.82 1.55
N SER A 423 29.76 13.50 1.67
CA SER A 423 30.74 12.61 1.03
C SER A 423 30.77 12.74 -0.49
N TYR A 424 29.63 13.03 -1.12
CA TYR A 424 29.53 13.11 -2.58
C TYR A 424 29.92 14.49 -3.13
N TYR A 425 29.46 15.56 -2.50
CA TYR A 425 29.62 16.93 -3.01
C TYR A 425 30.80 17.68 -2.40
N GLY A 426 31.35 17.22 -1.27
CA GLY A 426 32.46 17.87 -0.58
C GLY A 426 32.17 19.33 -0.28
N GLU A 427 33.14 20.20 -0.58
CA GLU A 427 33.08 21.65 -0.34
C GLU A 427 32.00 22.38 -1.15
N LYS A 428 31.44 21.75 -2.19
CA LYS A 428 30.37 22.35 -3.01
C LYS A 428 29.02 22.39 -2.29
N LEU A 429 28.89 21.69 -1.17
CA LEU A 429 27.63 21.52 -0.45
C LEU A 429 27.54 22.39 0.80
N THR A 430 26.49 23.20 0.86
CA THR A 430 26.02 23.84 2.09
C THR A 430 24.74 23.14 2.56
N VAL A 431 24.72 22.67 3.81
CA VAL A 431 23.52 22.06 4.42
C VAL A 431 23.00 22.96 5.53
N GLY A 432 21.70 23.26 5.48
CA GLY A 432 21.02 24.07 6.50
C GLY A 432 19.66 23.52 6.87
N GLY A 433 18.93 24.31 7.65
CA GLY A 433 17.62 23.98 8.18
C GLY A 433 17.66 23.35 9.58
N THR A 434 16.53 23.45 10.27
CA THR A 434 16.37 23.13 11.69
C THR A 434 16.72 21.68 12.05
N GLY A 435 16.57 20.75 11.12
CA GLY A 435 16.92 19.35 11.32
C GLY A 435 18.43 19.07 11.30
N GLU A 436 19.23 20.01 10.79
CA GLU A 436 20.70 19.95 10.81
C GLU A 436 21.27 20.83 11.93
N ASP A 437 20.89 22.10 11.93
CA ASP A 437 21.30 23.10 12.90
C ASP A 437 20.14 24.08 13.17
N VAL A 438 19.82 24.29 14.45
CA VAL A 438 18.74 25.19 14.86
C VAL A 438 19.14 26.66 14.74
N SER A 439 20.43 26.99 14.80
CA SER A 439 20.91 28.35 14.56
C SER A 439 21.00 28.72 13.07
N SER A 440 20.88 27.76 12.16
CA SER A 440 20.89 27.98 10.72
C SER A 440 19.89 29.07 10.29
N ARG A 441 20.38 30.13 9.67
CA ARG A 441 19.58 31.18 9.02
C ARG A 441 20.03 31.36 7.57
N LEU A 442 19.11 31.82 6.73
CA LEU A 442 19.49 32.39 5.44
C LEU A 442 20.17 33.75 5.67
N PRO A 443 21.06 34.18 4.77
CA PRO A 443 21.48 35.58 4.74
C PRO A 443 20.26 36.50 4.61
N GLU A 444 20.29 37.66 5.27
CA GLU A 444 19.18 38.62 5.29
C GLU A 444 18.71 39.01 3.88
N GLU A 445 19.67 39.31 2.98
CA GLU A 445 19.40 39.60 1.56
C GLU A 445 18.70 38.47 0.78
N VAL A 446 18.77 37.23 1.28
CA VAL A 446 18.04 36.09 0.71
C VAL A 446 16.71 35.89 1.44
N GLU A 447 16.70 36.04 2.76
CA GLU A 447 15.49 35.90 3.58
C GLU A 447 14.44 36.96 3.20
N ASP A 448 14.82 38.16 2.81
CA ASP A 448 13.86 39.22 2.45
C ASP A 448 13.29 39.07 1.03
N LEU A 449 13.80 38.14 0.23
CA LEU A 449 13.30 37.91 -1.12
C LEU A 449 11.94 37.22 -1.13
N PRO A 450 11.07 37.54 -2.10
CA PRO A 450 9.86 36.79 -2.34
C PRO A 450 10.20 35.35 -2.79
N PRO A 451 9.39 34.36 -2.40
CA PRO A 451 9.67 32.97 -2.76
C PRO A 451 9.44 32.70 -4.25
N ASP A 452 10.37 31.99 -4.89
CA ASP A 452 10.22 31.51 -6.28
C ASP A 452 9.24 30.32 -6.37
N TYR A 453 7.99 30.61 -6.72
CA TYR A 453 6.95 29.59 -6.90
C TYR A 453 7.18 28.67 -8.11
N GLN A 454 8.06 29.03 -9.06
CA GLN A 454 8.38 28.13 -10.18
C GLN A 454 9.19 26.92 -9.73
N LEU A 455 9.87 27.00 -8.57
CA LEU A 455 10.64 25.89 -8.02
C LEU A 455 9.73 24.71 -7.59
N TYR A 456 8.51 25.03 -7.13
CA TYR A 456 7.48 24.06 -6.73
C TYR A 456 6.17 24.33 -7.49
N PRO A 457 6.12 24.01 -8.79
CA PRO A 457 4.96 24.31 -9.63
C PRO A 457 3.70 23.61 -9.15
N GLU A 458 3.82 22.54 -8.34
CA GLU A 458 2.69 21.89 -7.71
C GLU A 458 1.85 22.83 -6.84
N LEU A 459 2.40 23.93 -6.31
CA LEU A 459 1.66 24.89 -5.48
C LEU A 459 0.49 25.55 -6.24
N GLY A 460 0.62 25.81 -7.54
CA GLY A 460 -0.43 26.47 -8.31
C GLY A 460 -0.79 27.84 -7.72
N ASP A 461 -2.07 28.03 -7.37
CA ASP A 461 -2.65 29.26 -6.82
C ASP A 461 -2.44 29.44 -5.30
N ARG A 462 -1.60 28.60 -4.68
CA ARG A 462 -1.36 28.59 -3.24
C ARG A 462 -0.11 29.38 -2.88
N ALA A 463 -0.28 30.37 -2.02
CA ALA A 463 0.81 31.01 -1.31
C ALA A 463 1.29 30.15 -0.14
N ILE A 464 2.55 30.33 0.25
CA ILE A 464 3.15 29.67 1.43
C ILE A 464 4.15 30.61 2.10
N GLY A 465 4.04 30.78 3.42
CA GLY A 465 4.98 31.60 4.18
C GLY A 465 4.46 32.02 5.54
N PHE A 466 5.09 33.04 6.10
CA PHE A 466 4.86 33.54 7.45
C PHE A 466 4.34 34.96 7.40
N ILE A 467 3.31 35.28 8.19
CA ILE A 467 2.97 36.65 8.59
C ILE A 467 3.70 36.98 9.88
N THR A 468 3.70 36.03 10.82
CA THR A 468 4.37 36.14 12.11
C THR A 468 5.32 34.96 12.35
N ARG A 469 6.32 35.19 13.20
CA ARG A 469 7.21 34.14 13.72
C ARG A 469 7.38 34.28 15.21
N GLY A 470 7.68 33.18 15.88
CA GLY A 470 7.89 33.14 17.33
C GLY A 470 6.68 32.65 18.10
N CYS A 471 6.93 32.26 19.35
CA CYS A 471 5.92 31.73 20.24
C CYS A 471 6.37 31.94 21.70
N PRO A 472 5.50 32.50 22.57
CA PRO A 472 5.89 32.83 23.94
C PRO A 472 5.89 31.59 24.87
N PHE A 473 5.43 30.44 24.36
CA PHE A 473 5.30 29.22 25.16
C PHE A 473 6.58 28.37 25.10
N ALA A 474 7.16 28.09 26.26
CA ALA A 474 8.32 27.22 26.42
C ALA A 474 7.94 25.72 26.55
N CYS A 475 7.17 25.19 25.59
CA CYS A 475 6.84 23.76 25.57
C CYS A 475 8.13 22.92 25.47
N PRO A 476 8.39 21.92 26.35
CA PRO A 476 9.68 21.22 26.40
C PRO A 476 10.11 20.57 25.08
N PHE A 477 9.14 20.06 24.32
CA PHE A 477 9.40 19.40 23.03
C PHE A 477 9.65 20.38 21.87
N CYS A 478 9.35 21.67 22.04
CA CYS A 478 9.23 22.62 20.95
C CYS A 478 10.53 23.40 20.72
N VAL A 479 10.95 23.49 19.45
CA VAL A 479 12.14 24.24 19.05
C VAL A 479 11.89 25.73 18.84
N VAL A 480 10.62 26.13 18.70
CA VAL A 480 10.24 27.48 18.24
C VAL A 480 10.82 28.58 19.13
N PRO A 481 10.68 28.60 20.47
CA PRO A 481 11.21 29.71 21.27
C PRO A 481 12.72 29.89 21.09
N ARG A 482 13.47 28.78 21.01
CA ARG A 482 14.93 28.80 20.77
C ARG A 482 15.29 29.29 19.37
N LYS A 483 14.46 29.00 18.38
CA LYS A 483 14.74 29.30 16.97
C LYS A 483 14.22 30.69 16.57
N GLU A 484 12.95 30.95 16.79
CA GLU A 484 12.25 32.11 16.24
C GLU A 484 12.06 33.23 17.27
N GLY A 485 12.22 32.94 18.57
CA GLY A 485 12.12 33.91 19.66
C GLY A 485 10.68 34.30 20.00
N GLU A 486 10.52 35.52 20.52
CA GLU A 486 9.23 36.11 20.84
C GLU A 486 8.39 36.38 19.58
N PRO A 487 7.04 36.35 19.69
CA PRO A 487 6.15 36.67 18.59
C PRO A 487 6.41 38.05 17.99
N ARG A 488 6.62 38.09 16.67
CA ARG A 488 6.74 39.34 15.89
C ARG A 488 6.17 39.15 14.48
N GLN A 489 5.73 40.24 13.88
CA GLN A 489 5.39 40.28 12.46
C GLN A 489 6.66 40.26 11.60
N VAL A 490 6.66 39.45 10.53
CA VAL A 490 7.76 39.34 9.56
C VAL A 490 7.32 39.58 8.12
N CYS A 491 6.00 39.61 7.86
CA CYS A 491 5.45 39.93 6.55
C CYS A 491 4.02 40.45 6.70
N ASP A 492 3.52 41.17 5.71
CA ASP A 492 2.11 41.50 5.57
C ASP A 492 1.39 40.53 4.62
N LEU A 493 0.06 40.59 4.64
CA LEU A 493 -0.79 39.68 3.89
C LEU A 493 -0.72 39.91 2.37
N ASP A 494 -0.55 41.15 1.92
CA ASP A 494 -0.55 41.51 0.50
C ASP A 494 0.75 41.04 -0.17
N THR A 495 1.89 41.29 0.48
CA THR A 495 3.20 40.77 0.05
C THR A 495 3.18 39.25 -0.06
N LEU A 496 2.64 38.57 0.95
CA LEU A 496 2.59 37.10 0.99
C LEU A 496 1.70 36.50 -0.11
N LEU A 497 0.69 37.23 -0.58
CA LEU A 497 -0.25 36.83 -1.62
C LEU A 497 0.12 37.36 -3.01
N GLU A 498 1.28 37.98 -3.16
CA GLU A 498 1.76 38.62 -4.39
C GLU A 498 0.74 39.63 -4.95
N GLY A 499 0.31 40.59 -4.13
CA GLY A 499 -0.62 41.65 -4.54
C GLY A 499 -2.00 41.11 -4.91
N GLY A 500 -2.48 40.08 -4.20
CA GLY A 500 -3.75 39.42 -4.47
C GLY A 500 -3.74 38.43 -5.64
N ARG A 501 -2.59 38.14 -6.26
CA ARG A 501 -2.47 37.10 -7.31
C ARG A 501 -2.84 35.70 -6.81
N ARG A 502 -2.74 35.46 -5.50
CA ARG A 502 -3.10 34.20 -4.83
C ARG A 502 -4.15 34.45 -3.77
N ASN A 503 -5.05 33.46 -3.57
CA ASN A 503 -6.15 33.54 -2.61
C ASN A 503 -6.25 32.32 -1.67
N LYS A 504 -5.24 31.45 -1.71
CA LYS A 504 -5.11 30.28 -0.82
C LYS A 504 -3.75 30.37 -0.13
N LEU A 505 -3.73 30.28 1.20
CA LEU A 505 -2.54 30.48 2.00
C LEU A 505 -2.24 29.28 2.89
N ILE A 506 -1.08 28.65 2.68
CA ILE A 506 -0.47 27.71 3.64
C ILE A 506 0.35 28.55 4.62
N LEU A 507 -0.23 28.86 5.76
CA LEU A 507 0.37 29.72 6.77
C LEU A 507 1.29 28.90 7.67
N LEU A 508 2.56 29.32 7.73
CA LEU A 508 3.62 28.65 8.47
C LEU A 508 3.86 29.23 9.87
N ASP A 509 3.14 30.30 10.26
CA ASP A 509 3.25 30.96 11.56
C ASP A 509 3.28 29.97 12.72
N ASP A 510 4.27 30.12 13.60
CA ASP A 510 4.45 29.19 14.72
C ASP A 510 3.27 29.22 15.70
N ASN A 511 2.73 30.43 15.96
CA ASN A 511 1.51 30.64 16.73
C ASN A 511 0.92 32.04 16.46
N ILE A 512 0.21 32.19 15.33
CA ILE A 512 -0.37 33.49 14.93
C ILE A 512 -1.21 34.14 16.03
N LEU A 513 -1.92 33.36 16.85
CA LEU A 513 -2.79 33.87 17.92
C LEU A 513 -2.03 34.47 19.12
N SER A 514 -0.71 34.25 19.20
CA SER A 514 0.15 34.85 20.22
C SER A 514 0.57 36.27 19.87
N HIS A 515 0.43 36.69 18.60
CA HIS A 515 0.74 38.05 18.21
C HIS A 515 -0.36 39.01 18.73
N PRO A 516 -0.02 40.20 19.25
CA PRO A 516 -1.02 41.18 19.71
C PRO A 516 -2.06 41.53 18.63
N ASP A 517 -1.62 41.71 17.38
CA ASP A 517 -2.47 42.02 16.22
C ASP A 517 -3.17 40.80 15.58
N ALA A 518 -3.21 39.63 16.22
CA ALA A 518 -3.76 38.41 15.61
C ALA A 518 -5.17 38.61 15.02
N ASP A 519 -6.03 39.35 15.72
CA ASP A 519 -7.42 39.57 15.33
C ASP A 519 -7.52 40.42 14.06
N ARG A 520 -6.63 41.43 13.92
CA ARG A 520 -6.47 42.22 12.70
C ARG A 520 -6.03 41.37 11.51
N PHE A 521 -5.09 40.45 11.71
CA PHE A 521 -4.66 39.53 10.64
C PHE A 521 -5.80 38.62 10.19
N LEU A 522 -6.54 38.03 11.13
CA LEU A 522 -7.68 37.17 10.82
C LEU A 522 -8.79 37.93 10.08
N GLN A 523 -9.07 39.17 10.51
CA GLN A 523 -10.05 40.04 9.86
C GLN A 523 -9.63 40.36 8.41
N GLY A 524 -8.37 40.74 8.18
CA GLY A 524 -7.84 40.96 6.83
C GLY A 524 -7.95 39.72 5.93
N MET A 525 -7.74 38.52 6.49
CA MET A 525 -7.94 37.26 5.74
C MET A 525 -9.39 37.04 5.32
N ILE A 526 -10.35 37.42 6.17
CA ILE A 526 -11.78 37.31 5.90
C ILE A 526 -12.20 38.30 4.82
N GLU A 527 -11.79 39.56 4.95
CA GLU A 527 -12.14 40.66 4.03
C GLU A 527 -11.66 40.38 2.60
N GLN A 528 -10.45 39.84 2.45
CA GLN A 528 -9.90 39.44 1.16
C GLN A 528 -10.41 38.06 0.69
N GLY A 529 -11.26 37.39 1.47
CA GLY A 529 -11.90 36.14 1.10
C GLY A 529 -10.95 34.93 1.00
N ILE A 530 -9.79 34.99 1.68
CA ILE A 530 -8.69 34.03 1.57
C ILE A 530 -9.07 32.70 2.24
N MET A 531 -8.68 31.60 1.59
CA MET A 531 -8.69 30.29 2.22
C MET A 531 -7.37 30.05 2.93
N VAL A 532 -7.40 29.62 4.19
CA VAL A 532 -6.19 29.52 5.01
C VAL A 532 -6.04 28.11 5.55
N ASN A 533 -4.84 27.57 5.43
CA ASN A 533 -4.42 26.36 6.13
C ASN A 533 -3.42 26.74 7.23
N PHE A 534 -3.81 26.53 8.49
CA PHE A 534 -2.97 26.73 9.67
C PHE A 534 -2.12 25.48 9.94
N THR A 535 -1.07 25.25 9.14
CA THR A 535 -0.34 23.98 9.19
C THR A 535 0.44 23.75 10.49
N GLN A 536 0.76 24.81 11.24
CA GLN A 536 1.39 24.72 12.58
C GLN A 536 0.37 24.67 13.72
N THR A 537 -0.92 24.54 13.40
CA THR A 537 -2.04 24.53 14.34
C THR A 537 -2.31 25.86 15.04
N LEU A 538 -3.52 26.01 15.56
CA LEU A 538 -3.94 27.11 16.41
C LEU A 538 -3.92 26.67 17.87
N ASP A 539 -3.56 27.58 18.77
CA ASP A 539 -3.58 27.33 20.21
C ASP A 539 -4.98 27.62 20.79
N LEU A 540 -5.67 26.56 21.19
CA LEU A 540 -7.02 26.66 21.75
C LEU A 540 -7.08 27.46 23.07
N ARG A 541 -5.96 27.57 23.81
CA ARG A 541 -5.87 28.37 25.04
C ARG A 541 -6.08 29.85 24.77
N LEU A 542 -5.64 30.31 23.60
CA LEU A 542 -5.68 31.71 23.17
C LEU A 542 -7.00 32.10 22.49
N ILE A 543 -7.96 31.18 22.40
CA ILE A 543 -9.28 31.47 21.85
C ILE A 543 -10.11 32.25 22.87
N ASN A 544 -10.77 33.30 22.43
CA ASN A 544 -11.86 33.97 23.14
C ASN A 544 -13.11 33.93 22.24
N ARG A 545 -14.20 34.57 22.65
CA ARG A 545 -15.44 34.58 21.88
C ARG A 545 -15.25 35.21 20.49
N GLU A 546 -14.59 36.34 20.42
CA GLU A 546 -14.31 37.07 19.18
C GLU A 546 -13.46 36.26 18.20
N ARG A 547 -12.33 35.68 18.65
CA ARG A 547 -11.47 34.83 17.84
C ARG A 547 -12.20 33.58 17.33
N ALA A 548 -13.06 32.98 18.15
CA ALA A 548 -13.89 31.86 17.71
C ALA A 548 -14.84 32.29 16.58
N GLU A 549 -15.48 33.46 16.71
CA GLU A 549 -16.36 34.02 15.68
C GLU A 549 -15.60 34.36 14.38
N LEU A 550 -14.41 34.97 14.47
CA LEU A 550 -13.53 35.25 13.33
C LEU A 550 -13.12 33.95 12.60
N LEU A 551 -12.59 32.97 13.33
CA LEU A 551 -12.15 31.71 12.74
C LEU A 551 -13.31 30.91 12.12
N ARG A 552 -14.54 31.04 12.65
CA ARG A 552 -15.74 30.43 12.04
C ARG A 552 -16.16 31.12 10.74
N LYS A 553 -15.91 32.42 10.59
CA LYS A 553 -16.12 33.16 9.33
C LYS A 553 -15.03 32.87 8.31
N LEU A 554 -13.79 32.66 8.77
CA LEU A 554 -12.64 32.37 7.91
C LEU A 554 -12.76 30.99 7.23
N LYS A 555 -12.31 30.91 5.98
CA LYS A 555 -12.30 29.67 5.19
C LYS A 555 -11.12 28.75 5.58
N CYS A 556 -11.11 28.30 6.84
CA CYS A 556 -10.14 27.35 7.37
C CYS A 556 -10.18 26.03 6.59
N SER A 557 -9.05 25.61 6.02
CA SER A 557 -8.97 24.54 5.04
C SER A 557 -7.81 23.58 5.32
N ASN A 558 -7.90 22.35 4.79
CA ASN A 558 -6.74 21.46 4.74
C ASN A 558 -5.67 21.98 3.74
N THR A 559 -4.45 21.43 3.80
CA THR A 559 -3.32 21.80 2.91
C THR A 559 -3.59 21.69 1.39
N ARG A 560 -4.61 20.91 1.00
CA ARG A 560 -5.04 20.75 -0.40
C ARG A 560 -6.18 21.70 -0.80
N PHE A 561 -6.73 22.44 0.15
CA PHE A 561 -7.87 23.34 -0.05
C PHE A 561 -9.09 22.64 -0.68
N THR A 562 -9.30 21.38 -0.32
CA THR A 562 -10.41 20.54 -0.84
C THR A 562 -11.56 20.40 0.16
N ARG A 563 -11.35 20.77 1.42
CA ARG A 563 -12.35 20.70 2.48
C ARG A 563 -12.03 21.71 3.58
N SER A 564 -13.07 22.15 4.27
CA SER A 564 -12.90 22.89 5.52
C SER A 564 -12.21 22.01 6.56
N ASN A 565 -11.28 22.59 7.30
CA ASN A 565 -10.57 21.92 8.38
C ASN A 565 -10.03 22.94 9.38
N PHE A 566 -10.25 22.68 10.67
CA PHE A 566 -9.67 23.44 11.77
C PHE A 566 -8.53 22.62 12.37
N HIS A 567 -7.36 23.23 12.55
CA HIS A 567 -6.17 22.56 13.07
C HIS A 567 -5.86 23.12 14.46
N PHE A 568 -5.89 22.27 15.48
CA PHE A 568 -5.48 22.58 16.85
C PHE A 568 -4.38 21.61 17.29
N SER A 569 -3.68 21.94 18.38
CA SER A 569 -2.75 21.01 19.04
C SER A 569 -3.23 20.70 20.46
N LEU A 570 -3.02 19.45 20.89
CA LEU A 570 -3.25 19.01 22.26
C LEU A 570 -2.29 17.88 22.58
N ASN A 571 -1.20 18.20 23.27
CA ASN A 571 -0.08 17.27 23.51
C ASN A 571 0.02 16.79 24.96
N HIS A 572 -0.84 17.27 25.85
CA HIS A 572 -0.86 16.90 27.27
C HIS A 572 -2.29 16.97 27.83
N ASN A 573 -2.51 16.37 29.00
CA ASN A 573 -3.82 16.36 29.65
C ASN A 573 -4.03 17.54 30.60
N ARG A 574 -3.07 18.47 30.68
CA ARG A 574 -3.22 19.66 31.50
C ARG A 574 -4.35 20.54 30.96
N ASN A 575 -5.26 20.94 31.84
CA ASN A 575 -6.36 21.88 31.57
C ASN A 575 -7.40 21.42 30.53
N LEU A 576 -7.74 20.12 30.46
CA LEU A 576 -8.79 19.64 29.53
C LEU A 576 -10.14 20.35 29.72
N ASP A 577 -10.51 20.74 30.95
CA ASP A 577 -11.73 21.52 31.20
C ASP A 577 -11.71 22.90 30.54
N LEU A 578 -10.56 23.58 30.59
CA LEU A 578 -10.37 24.84 29.88
C LEU A 578 -10.51 24.59 28.38
N MET A 579 -9.89 23.54 27.85
CA MET A 579 -9.98 23.19 26.43
C MET A 579 -11.42 22.93 26.01
N ALA A 580 -12.21 22.22 26.83
CA ALA A 580 -13.63 22.00 26.59
C ALA A 580 -14.41 23.32 26.55
N ARG A 581 -14.18 24.23 27.52
CA ARG A 581 -14.83 25.55 27.54
C ARG A 581 -14.50 26.37 26.30
N LYS A 582 -13.22 26.42 25.91
CA LYS A 582 -12.75 27.13 24.70
C LYS A 582 -13.31 26.52 23.42
N TYR A 583 -13.36 25.18 23.33
CA TYR A 583 -13.93 24.47 22.19
C TYR A 583 -15.42 24.78 21.99
N ARG A 584 -16.20 24.89 23.08
CA ARG A 584 -17.63 25.21 23.02
C ARG A 584 -17.92 26.56 22.36
N LEU A 585 -16.99 27.52 22.41
CA LEU A 585 -17.14 28.84 21.78
C LEU A 585 -17.34 28.74 20.26
N PHE A 586 -16.83 27.68 19.62
CA PHE A 586 -16.98 27.46 18.17
C PHE A 586 -18.34 26.87 17.78
N ASN A 587 -19.07 26.25 18.72
CA ASN A 587 -20.33 25.54 18.46
C ASN A 587 -20.23 24.50 17.32
N PHE A 588 -19.11 23.77 17.24
CA PHE A 588 -18.90 22.71 16.26
C PHE A 588 -19.96 21.60 16.34
N LYS A 589 -20.21 20.95 15.21
CA LYS A 589 -21.10 19.80 15.05
C LYS A 589 -20.31 18.58 14.59
N ALA A 590 -20.91 17.40 14.67
CA ALA A 590 -20.28 16.15 14.25
C ALA A 590 -19.83 16.12 12.76
N ARG A 591 -20.42 16.98 11.91
CA ARG A 591 -20.05 17.13 10.49
C ARG A 591 -18.83 18.02 10.25
N ASP A 592 -18.46 18.87 11.21
CA ASP A 592 -17.28 19.71 11.11
C ASP A 592 -16.01 18.85 11.15
N ASN A 593 -14.92 19.33 10.55
CA ASN A 593 -13.64 18.62 10.54
C ASN A 593 -12.65 19.36 11.42
N VAL A 594 -12.44 18.87 12.64
CA VAL A 594 -11.56 19.51 13.62
C VAL A 594 -10.41 18.57 13.96
N GLU A 595 -9.26 18.82 13.37
CA GLU A 595 -8.04 18.02 13.54
C GLU A 595 -7.25 18.50 14.75
N PHE A 596 -6.92 17.57 15.64
CA PHE A 596 -5.98 17.79 16.75
C PHE A 596 -4.68 17.07 16.45
N VAL A 597 -3.60 17.82 16.30
CA VAL A 597 -2.25 17.26 16.29
C VAL A 597 -1.90 16.86 17.71
N CYS A 598 -1.69 15.56 17.90
CA CYS A 598 -1.29 14.97 19.17
C CYS A 598 0.06 14.28 19.01
N MET A 599 1.00 14.65 19.86
CA MET A 599 2.32 14.06 19.92
C MET A 599 2.31 12.79 20.79
N TYR A 600 3.22 11.85 20.49
CA TYR A 600 3.48 10.67 21.32
C TYR A 600 4.98 10.36 21.41
N GLY A 601 5.40 9.71 22.49
CA GLY A 601 6.80 9.30 22.73
C GLY A 601 7.72 10.39 23.27
N CYS A 602 7.17 11.44 23.89
CA CYS A 602 7.91 12.46 24.61
C CYS A 602 7.85 12.19 26.12
N ASP A 603 6.76 12.64 26.76
CA ASP A 603 6.59 12.73 28.21
C ASP A 603 5.15 12.36 28.67
N THR A 604 4.41 11.58 27.88
CA THR A 604 3.07 11.08 28.25
C THR A 604 3.05 9.56 28.34
N THR A 605 2.20 9.05 29.22
CA THR A 605 1.89 7.62 29.40
C THR A 605 0.78 7.17 28.44
N LEU A 606 0.61 5.85 28.31
CA LEU A 606 -0.47 5.25 27.54
C LEU A 606 -1.85 5.63 28.11
N GLU A 607 -2.00 5.66 29.43
CA GLU A 607 -3.20 6.11 30.13
C GLU A 607 -3.54 7.56 29.75
N GLU A 608 -2.58 8.48 29.86
CA GLU A 608 -2.79 9.87 29.49
C GLU A 608 -3.17 10.03 28.02
N ASP A 609 -2.52 9.27 27.13
CA ASP A 609 -2.87 9.26 25.70
C ASP A 609 -4.32 8.76 25.50
N VAL A 610 -4.74 7.70 26.19
CA VAL A 610 -6.12 7.17 26.13
C VAL A 610 -7.13 8.21 26.62
N ASP A 611 -6.90 8.81 27.78
CA ASP A 611 -7.75 9.84 28.36
C ASP A 611 -7.90 11.03 27.41
N ARG A 612 -6.79 11.47 26.80
CA ARG A 612 -6.80 12.55 25.81
C ARG A 612 -7.63 12.19 24.59
N PHE A 613 -7.50 10.97 24.08
CA PHE A 613 -8.26 10.56 22.90
C PHE A 613 -9.73 10.34 23.21
N ALA A 614 -10.07 9.85 24.40
CA ALA A 614 -11.45 9.73 24.88
C ALA A 614 -12.09 11.13 25.02
N PHE A 615 -11.37 12.07 25.61
CA PHE A 615 -11.75 13.49 25.66
C PHE A 615 -12.00 14.04 24.26
N LEU A 616 -11.05 13.90 23.33
CA LEU A 616 -11.23 14.40 21.96
C LEU A 616 -12.40 13.70 21.24
N ARG A 617 -12.63 12.41 21.49
CA ARG A 617 -13.75 11.67 20.90
C ARG A 617 -15.11 12.17 21.39
N SER A 618 -15.18 12.73 22.59
CA SER A 618 -16.38 13.38 23.14
C SER A 618 -16.71 14.71 22.46
N LEU A 619 -15.74 15.36 21.80
CA LEU A 619 -15.92 16.66 21.18
C LEU A 619 -16.54 16.53 19.78
N PRO A 620 -17.59 17.30 19.44
CA PRO A 620 -18.23 17.23 18.12
C PRO A 620 -17.25 17.56 16.98
N GLY A 621 -17.09 16.64 16.02
CA GLY A 621 -16.27 16.85 14.81
C GLY A 621 -14.76 16.70 15.03
N ALA A 622 -14.32 16.50 16.28
CA ALA A 622 -12.92 16.37 16.62
C ALA A 622 -12.34 14.99 16.21
N TYR A 623 -11.09 15.00 15.78
CA TYR A 623 -10.31 13.80 15.49
C TYR A 623 -8.81 14.06 15.63
N VAL A 624 -8.04 12.98 15.71
CA VAL A 624 -6.60 13.06 15.99
C VAL A 624 -5.73 12.89 14.75
N PHE A 625 -4.63 13.62 14.71
CA PHE A 625 -3.48 13.42 13.85
C PHE A 625 -2.25 13.12 14.71
N MET A 626 -1.72 11.90 14.61
CA MET A 626 -0.61 11.47 15.46
C MET A 626 0.75 11.85 14.91
N GLN A 627 1.55 12.53 15.72
CA GLN A 627 2.92 12.92 15.42
C GLN A 627 3.89 12.27 16.40
N LYS A 628 4.85 11.50 15.89
CA LYS A 628 5.89 10.96 16.76
C LYS A 628 6.81 12.10 17.20
N TYR A 629 7.13 12.17 18.48
CA TYR A 629 8.21 13.01 18.96
C TYR A 629 9.54 12.57 18.33
N LEU A 630 10.24 13.54 17.74
CA LEU A 630 11.57 13.36 17.18
C LEU A 630 12.46 14.43 17.82
N PRO A 631 13.32 14.07 18.78
CA PRO A 631 14.15 15.05 19.45
C PRO A 631 15.16 15.62 18.45
N ILE A 632 15.30 16.94 18.45
CA ILE A 632 16.38 17.63 17.73
C ILE A 632 17.72 17.39 18.44
N ARG A 633 18.85 17.65 17.76
CA ARG A 633 20.17 17.62 18.41
C ARG A 633 20.19 18.54 19.63
N GLY A 634 20.56 17.99 20.79
CA GLY A 634 20.56 18.68 22.08
C GLY A 634 19.18 19.03 22.65
N GLY A 635 18.08 18.47 22.11
CA GLY A 635 16.75 18.55 22.71
C GLY A 635 16.51 17.48 23.78
N PRO A 636 15.39 17.52 24.51
CA PRO A 636 15.03 16.48 25.47
C PRO A 636 15.02 15.09 24.83
N PRO A 637 15.45 14.04 25.53
CA PRO A 637 15.40 12.69 24.99
C PRO A 637 13.94 12.25 24.76
N ALA A 638 13.75 11.33 23.81
CA ALA A 638 12.47 10.64 23.67
C ALA A 638 12.29 9.59 24.77
N ASP A 639 11.05 9.17 25.01
CA ASP A 639 10.71 8.07 25.93
C ASP A 639 11.22 8.28 27.37
N THR A 640 10.97 9.47 27.93
CA THR A 640 11.42 9.85 29.29
C THR A 640 10.61 9.23 30.42
N VAL A 641 9.51 8.55 30.11
CA VAL A 641 8.55 7.99 31.07
C VAL A 641 8.31 6.51 30.79
N ASP A 642 7.90 5.77 31.82
CA ASP A 642 7.32 4.43 31.62
C ASP A 642 5.98 4.56 30.90
N PHE A 643 6.05 4.48 29.58
CA PHE A 643 4.90 4.67 28.71
C PHE A 643 3.79 3.63 28.96
N LEU A 644 4.14 2.36 29.18
CA LEU A 644 3.13 1.29 29.27
C LEU A 644 2.46 1.26 30.66
N GLY A 645 3.18 1.69 31.70
CA GLY A 645 2.67 1.70 33.07
C GLY A 645 2.31 0.30 33.58
N ALA A 646 1.50 0.25 34.64
CA ALA A 646 1.21 -0.99 35.36
C ALA A 646 0.16 -1.90 34.69
N ASP A 647 -0.82 -1.34 33.98
CA ASP A 647 -1.94 -2.09 33.38
C ASP A 647 -2.16 -1.74 31.89
N PRO A 648 -1.20 -2.09 31.02
CA PRO A 648 -1.28 -1.71 29.60
C PRO A 648 -2.37 -2.46 28.83
N ASP A 649 -2.76 -3.66 29.26
CA ASP A 649 -3.80 -4.46 28.57
C ASP A 649 -5.14 -3.71 28.62
N ARG A 650 -5.57 -3.28 29.82
CA ARG A 650 -6.78 -2.46 30.00
C ARG A 650 -6.76 -1.18 29.15
N TRP A 651 -5.63 -0.48 29.11
CA TRP A 651 -5.52 0.78 28.38
C TRP A 651 -5.49 0.58 26.87
N ILE A 652 -4.85 -0.49 26.38
CA ILE A 652 -4.87 -0.84 24.96
C ILE A 652 -6.30 -1.20 24.52
N ASP A 653 -7.05 -1.94 25.33
CA ASP A 653 -8.45 -2.28 25.05
C ASP A 653 -9.33 -1.05 24.92
N GLN A 654 -9.19 -0.08 25.84
CA GLN A 654 -9.87 1.20 25.73
C GLN A 654 -9.44 1.98 24.49
N LEU A 655 -8.14 2.04 24.22
CA LEU A 655 -7.57 2.73 23.07
C LEU A 655 -8.14 2.23 21.73
N VAL A 656 -8.30 0.92 21.55
CA VAL A 656 -8.83 0.35 20.31
C VAL A 656 -10.35 0.49 20.17
N GLY A 657 -11.03 0.75 21.29
CA GLY A 657 -12.45 1.11 21.35
C GLY A 657 -12.73 2.56 20.91
N ILE A 658 -11.73 3.45 20.98
CA ILE A 658 -11.87 4.85 20.55
C ILE A 658 -11.80 4.94 19.01
N VAL A 659 -12.93 5.23 18.36
CA VAL A 659 -13.02 5.31 16.89
C VAL A 659 -13.50 6.68 16.43
N PHE A 660 -12.64 7.38 15.68
CA PHE A 660 -12.94 8.63 14.97
C PHE A 660 -13.48 8.37 13.55
N THR A 661 -14.20 9.33 12.98
CA THR A 661 -14.92 9.19 11.69
C THR A 661 -13.99 9.11 10.46
N GLN A 662 -12.71 9.45 10.59
CA GLN A 662 -11.72 9.53 9.51
C GLN A 662 -11.00 8.18 9.24
N ASN A 663 -11.65 7.06 9.56
CA ASN A 663 -11.15 5.69 9.35
C ASN A 663 -9.80 5.39 10.03
N MET A 664 -9.48 6.10 11.12
CA MET A 664 -8.32 5.86 12.00
C MET A 664 -6.95 5.85 11.31
N LYS A 665 -6.84 6.32 10.07
CA LYS A 665 -5.59 6.24 9.28
C LYS A 665 -4.44 7.02 9.93
N SER A 666 -4.75 8.14 10.57
CA SER A 666 -3.79 8.95 11.31
C SER A 666 -3.21 8.25 12.56
N MET A 667 -3.94 7.29 13.13
CA MET A 667 -3.54 6.54 14.33
C MET A 667 -2.65 5.34 14.03
N GLU A 668 -2.59 4.86 12.78
CA GLU A 668 -1.91 3.60 12.43
C GLU A 668 -0.45 3.56 12.88
N ASN A 669 0.29 4.67 12.73
CA ASN A 669 1.68 4.75 13.17
C ASN A 669 1.82 4.67 14.69
N TYR A 670 0.90 5.31 15.42
CA TYR A 670 0.84 5.24 16.88
C TYR A 670 0.53 3.82 17.36
N TYR A 671 -0.50 3.17 16.81
CA TYR A 671 -0.81 1.77 17.13
C TYR A 671 0.35 0.82 16.88
N ARG A 672 1.07 0.97 15.75
CA ARG A 672 2.26 0.16 15.46
C ARG A 672 3.41 0.43 16.43
N TRP A 673 3.51 1.64 16.95
CA TRP A 673 4.50 2.05 17.95
C TRP A 673 4.17 1.48 19.34
N VAL A 674 2.90 1.54 19.77
CA VAL A 674 2.40 0.89 20.99
C VAL A 674 2.59 -0.62 20.91
N SER A 675 2.11 -1.25 19.83
CA SER A 675 2.17 -2.70 19.63
C SER A 675 3.59 -3.26 19.67
N ARG A 676 4.58 -2.53 19.13
CA ARG A 676 6.00 -2.93 19.22
C ARG A 676 6.54 -2.84 20.64
N ARG A 677 6.25 -1.74 21.36
CA ARG A 677 6.68 -1.61 22.77
C ARG A 677 6.09 -2.71 23.63
N TYR A 678 4.79 -2.94 23.49
CA TYR A 678 4.11 -4.01 24.21
C TYR A 678 4.75 -5.38 23.93
N ALA A 679 5.01 -5.71 22.66
CA ALA A 679 5.64 -6.98 22.31
C ALA A 679 7.07 -7.11 22.86
N LEU A 680 7.85 -6.03 22.86
CA LEU A 680 9.21 -6.01 23.42
C LEU A 680 9.20 -6.14 24.94
N ALA A 681 8.26 -5.49 25.63
CA ALA A 681 8.18 -5.49 27.09
C ALA A 681 7.63 -6.81 27.65
N TYR A 682 6.63 -7.41 26.99
CA TYR A 682 5.89 -8.56 27.54
C TYR A 682 6.12 -9.87 26.80
N GLY A 683 6.85 -9.88 25.68
CA GLY A 683 7.08 -11.09 24.87
C GLY A 683 5.81 -11.68 24.22
N LYS A 684 4.68 -10.98 24.29
CA LYS A 684 3.37 -11.39 23.73
C LYS A 684 2.76 -10.29 22.86
N LEU A 685 1.73 -10.63 22.08
CA LEU A 685 0.99 -9.69 21.26
C LEU A 685 -0.36 -9.36 21.89
N HIS A 686 -0.73 -8.08 21.86
CA HIS A 686 -2.11 -7.68 22.12
C HIS A 686 -2.95 -7.85 20.86
N THR A 687 -3.80 -8.88 20.82
CA THR A 687 -4.59 -9.27 19.63
C THR A 687 -5.53 -8.16 19.16
N GLY A 688 -6.27 -7.52 20.07
CA GLY A 688 -7.18 -6.40 19.75
C GLY A 688 -6.49 -5.22 19.05
N LEU A 689 -5.25 -4.89 19.45
CA LEU A 689 -4.44 -3.84 18.82
C LEU A 689 -3.95 -4.25 17.43
N VAL A 690 -3.45 -5.47 17.29
CA VAL A 690 -3.03 -5.99 15.97
C VAL A 690 -4.20 -6.01 15.00
N ASP A 691 -5.37 -6.46 15.42
CA ASP A 691 -6.59 -6.47 14.61
C ASP A 691 -7.00 -5.07 14.20
N THR A 692 -6.87 -4.10 15.11
CA THR A 692 -7.18 -2.69 14.85
C THR A 692 -6.24 -2.06 13.83
N ILE A 693 -4.94 -2.35 13.88
CA ILE A 693 -3.94 -1.89 12.90
C ILE A 693 -4.33 -2.31 11.47
N PHE A 694 -4.85 -3.53 11.31
CA PHE A 694 -5.20 -4.10 10.00
C PHE A 694 -6.70 -4.03 9.68
N ARG A 695 -7.51 -3.36 10.49
CA ARG A 695 -8.98 -3.27 10.31
C ARG A 695 -9.37 -2.71 8.94
N TYR A 696 -8.66 -1.67 8.49
CA TYR A 696 -9.03 -0.92 7.28
C TYR A 696 -8.05 -1.05 6.11
N ASN A 697 -6.76 -1.30 6.37
CA ASN A 697 -5.71 -1.22 5.34
C ASN A 697 -4.75 -2.41 5.42
N ASN A 698 -4.22 -2.84 4.25
CA ASN A 698 -3.14 -3.83 4.12
C ASN A 698 -3.36 -5.13 4.92
N ARG A 699 -4.60 -5.64 4.94
CA ARG A 699 -5.00 -6.83 5.72
C ARG A 699 -4.08 -8.03 5.49
N ASP A 700 -3.61 -8.22 4.26
CA ASP A 700 -2.68 -9.28 3.86
C ASP A 700 -1.30 -9.22 4.51
N LYS A 701 -0.97 -8.09 5.16
CA LYS A 701 0.28 -7.88 5.88
C LYS A 701 0.18 -8.21 7.36
N LYS A 702 -0.99 -8.62 7.86
CA LYS A 702 -1.21 -8.96 9.27
C LYS A 702 -0.27 -10.08 9.75
N GLY A 703 -0.25 -11.22 9.08
CA GLY A 703 0.60 -12.34 9.45
C GLY A 703 2.09 -12.03 9.36
N GLU A 704 2.52 -11.29 8.33
CA GLU A 704 3.92 -10.82 8.23
C GLU A 704 4.30 -9.89 9.38
N TYR A 705 3.37 -9.06 9.85
CA TYR A 705 3.58 -8.19 11.00
C TYR A 705 3.63 -8.97 12.32
N ILE A 706 2.70 -9.91 12.54
CA ILE A 706 2.70 -10.82 13.69
C ILE A 706 4.03 -11.56 13.78
N ALA A 707 4.48 -12.18 12.69
CA ALA A 707 5.76 -12.88 12.63
C ALA A 707 6.97 -11.95 12.87
N SER A 708 6.88 -10.69 12.44
CA SER A 708 7.96 -9.72 12.70
C SER A 708 8.06 -9.32 14.18
N LEU A 709 6.96 -9.31 14.92
CA LEU A 709 6.95 -9.00 16.34
C LEU A 709 7.36 -10.20 17.20
N ALA A 710 6.99 -11.41 16.78
CA ALA A 710 7.35 -12.65 17.48
C ALA A 710 8.84 -13.07 17.30
N GLY A 711 9.66 -12.29 16.59
CA GLY A 711 11.05 -12.66 16.27
C GLY A 711 11.20 -13.86 15.33
N THR A 712 10.09 -14.46 14.86
CA THR A 712 10.09 -15.64 13.97
C THR A 712 10.43 -15.30 12.52
N LYS A 713 10.47 -14.01 12.18
CA LYS A 713 11.09 -13.53 10.96
C LYS A 713 12.62 -13.64 11.11
N LYS A 714 13.21 -14.73 10.61
CA LYS A 714 14.66 -14.83 10.40
C LYS A 714 15.18 -13.50 9.86
N THR A 715 16.17 -12.95 10.55
CA THR A 715 16.91 -11.75 10.20
C THR A 715 17.25 -11.73 8.71
N GLN A 716 16.43 -10.99 7.95
CA GLN A 716 16.83 -10.36 6.70
C GLN A 716 16.64 -8.86 6.92
N PHE A 717 17.60 -8.29 7.62
CA PHE A 717 18.01 -6.90 7.48
C PHE A 717 19.44 -6.91 6.93
#